data_AF-A0A7J3EDR7-F1
#
_entry.id   AF-A0A7J3EDR7-F1
#
_cell.length_a   1.000
_cell.length_b   1.000
_cell.length_c   1.000
_cell.angle_alpha   90.00
_cell.angle_beta   90.00
_cell.angle_gamma   90.00
#
_symmetry.space_group_name_H-M   'P 1'
#
loop_
_entity.id
_entity.type
_entity.pdbx_description
1 polymer ?
#
loop_
_entity_poly.entity_id
_entity_poly.type
_entity_poly.pdbx_seq_one_letter_code
_entity_poly.pdbx_strand_id
1 'polypeptide(L)'
;MSRVKRGFSNQVFQVLSSPIRFEVLRLLRLNRTLTYSEIMDKLGLEPAKHAGKFAYHLRSLIKARLIEKADDGKTYRLTDLGVRVLEFAQELNEYLLKKAGKLLVRSSRMAIEEFDRFRIVSSLVKEAQVPLDLAESISLEVERRLVNLQVKYLTAPLIREIVNAVLIEKGLEEYRHRLTRLGLPVYDVVKTFEKASAMKMHVEDVREIAGEAVLREYTLLNVLPRDVADAYLSGDIHLELLGSWILRPDIVQHDIRLILTGKFPNLPSKYPTTLTSALNRLRIAAYNSSFEVNVDQGFDMFNIFLAPLARGKRPVEIKRAVQIFIESLRVSSTLNVNFGLEIGLNRAIENLKTSSGGEVYGDYQDEALMFAQAFIDVLKKEFSRAPLYNINLIVKVREGSLKGEWVELVKDIHDVMRLGVPTIIANLTDVNDNISFSSYGFRFEAFSDWEVETLAVPMIADVSINMPRLAQISKGSDERLWENLQKTVDRAIEAIRIRKETLENRIKEGLLPTISQPDDPYIRFKAIFSTLGLIGLNEATIIHTGADLSNASSQAIMIKTLRRIRSWLDASRDKVGLTSICGEEAASRLINLDLNNYGKSILNSQGFRREPYYTDVCIVPLEYDVPLSKRLEIEEKVGSIMNYGTLPVIEVNSDETDCEMLFKTTLYILSKHKQLRCFTYSTFITYCRRCSEVFEGYWDRCPKCHNVTTVVQYGRTPSLVKPIYRWTLEKRANIPLRRIYSVKDFEPLTSTLS
;
A
#
# COMPACT_ATOMS: atom_id res chain seq x y z
N MET A 1 -34.01 57.07 48.28
CA MET A 1 -33.60 57.88 47.11
C MET A 1 -34.70 58.89 46.81
N SER A 2 -34.42 60.20 46.82
CA SER A 2 -35.41 61.25 46.56
C SER A 2 -36.07 61.07 45.19
N ARG A 3 -37.34 61.50 45.03
CA ARG A 3 -38.09 61.47 43.74
C ARG A 3 -37.28 62.04 42.56
N VAL A 4 -36.35 62.97 42.83
CA VAL A 4 -35.43 63.59 41.85
C VAL A 4 -34.47 62.57 41.21
N LYS A 5 -34.01 61.53 41.92
CA LYS A 5 -33.09 60.51 41.36
C LYS A 5 -33.79 59.44 40.50
N ARG A 6 -35.10 59.19 40.68
CA ARG A 6 -35.86 58.19 39.87
C ARG A 6 -36.19 58.66 38.46
N GLY A 7 -36.27 59.97 38.21
CA GLY A 7 -36.56 60.52 36.87
C GLY A 7 -35.33 60.60 35.94
N PHE A 8 -34.12 60.70 36.51
CA PHE A 8 -32.89 60.92 35.76
C PHE A 8 -32.51 59.71 34.88
N SER A 9 -32.61 58.49 35.40
CA SER A 9 -32.35 57.27 34.63
C SER A 9 -33.33 57.11 33.46
N ASN A 10 -34.61 57.37 33.68
CA ASN A 10 -35.63 57.31 32.61
C ASN A 10 -35.34 58.33 31.50
N GLN A 11 -34.89 59.53 31.85
CA GLN A 11 -34.50 60.56 30.88
C GLN A 11 -33.30 60.10 30.04
N VAL A 12 -32.29 59.46 30.66
CA VAL A 12 -31.13 58.90 29.93
C VAL A 12 -31.57 57.79 28.98
N PHE A 13 -32.36 56.81 29.42
CA PHE A 13 -32.84 55.72 28.56
C PHE A 13 -33.73 56.20 27.41
N GLN A 14 -34.62 57.16 27.68
CA GLN A 14 -35.45 57.78 26.63
C GLN A 14 -34.60 58.51 25.58
N VAL A 15 -33.47 59.10 25.99
CA VAL A 15 -32.54 59.77 25.07
C VAL A 15 -31.75 58.78 24.23
N LEU A 16 -31.38 57.62 24.78
CA LEU A 16 -30.64 56.57 24.06
C LEU A 16 -31.50 55.74 23.10
N SER A 17 -32.82 55.75 23.25
CA SER A 17 -33.76 55.02 22.36
C SER A 17 -33.68 55.40 20.88
N SER A 18 -33.00 56.50 20.54
CA SER A 18 -32.82 56.98 19.17
C SER A 18 -31.50 56.49 18.59
N PRO A 19 -31.51 55.78 17.44
CA PRO A 19 -30.30 55.27 16.78
C PRO A 19 -29.27 56.37 16.49
N ILE A 20 -29.72 57.52 15.97
CA ILE A 20 -28.84 58.66 15.66
C ILE A 20 -28.09 59.17 16.91
N ARG A 21 -28.79 59.31 18.05
CA ARG A 21 -28.18 59.80 19.30
C ARG A 21 -27.18 58.80 19.87
N PHE A 22 -27.46 57.51 19.72
CA PHE A 22 -26.54 56.46 20.13
C PHE A 22 -25.26 56.45 19.27
N GLU A 23 -25.38 56.64 17.95
CA GLU A 23 -24.21 56.71 17.08
C GLU A 23 -23.37 57.96 17.30
N VAL A 24 -23.97 59.09 17.66
CA VAL A 24 -23.20 60.27 18.10
C VAL A 24 -22.29 59.92 19.30
N LEU A 25 -22.78 59.16 20.28
CA LEU A 25 -21.96 58.75 21.42
C LEU A 25 -20.80 57.83 21.00
N ARG A 26 -21.02 56.89 20.08
CA ARG A 26 -19.98 56.01 19.51
C ARG A 26 -18.91 56.80 18.76
N LEU A 27 -19.32 57.73 17.89
CA LEU A 27 -18.40 58.59 17.15
C LEU A 27 -17.52 59.42 18.07
N LEU A 28 -18.10 59.99 19.14
CA LEU A 28 -17.36 60.76 20.13
C LEU A 28 -16.42 59.89 20.98
N ARG A 29 -16.76 58.62 21.24
CA ARG A 29 -15.83 57.67 21.89
C ARG A 29 -14.62 57.39 21.02
N LEU A 30 -14.81 57.21 19.72
CA LEU A 30 -13.75 56.88 18.77
C LEU A 30 -12.83 58.07 18.46
N ASN A 31 -13.39 59.28 18.36
CA ASN A 31 -12.66 60.46 17.87
C ASN A 31 -12.30 61.47 18.99
N ARG A 32 -12.62 61.17 20.26
CA ARG A 32 -12.48 62.02 21.46
C ARG A 32 -13.30 63.31 21.45
N THR A 33 -13.14 64.16 20.43
CA THR A 33 -13.85 65.43 20.25
C THR A 33 -14.20 65.63 18.78
N LEU A 34 -15.42 66.08 18.48
CA LEU A 34 -15.84 66.41 17.10
C LEU A 34 -16.69 67.69 17.07
N THR A 35 -16.57 68.47 16.00
CA THR A 35 -17.45 69.61 15.70
C THR A 35 -18.82 69.16 15.21
N TYR A 36 -19.79 70.08 15.23
CA TYR A 36 -21.14 69.84 14.71
C TYR A 36 -21.14 69.27 13.28
N SER A 37 -20.34 69.87 12.39
CA SER A 37 -20.28 69.49 10.97
C SER A 37 -19.63 68.12 10.77
N GLU A 38 -18.56 67.82 11.53
CA GLU A 38 -17.87 66.52 11.45
C GLU A 38 -18.75 65.37 11.93
N ILE A 39 -19.59 65.58 12.95
CA ILE A 39 -20.51 64.54 13.41
C ILE A 39 -21.60 64.30 12.35
N MET A 40 -22.14 65.35 11.72
CA MET A 40 -23.12 65.17 10.64
C MET A 40 -22.53 64.42 9.44
N ASP A 41 -21.32 64.80 9.03
CA ASP A 41 -20.62 64.18 7.90
C ASP A 41 -20.36 62.68 8.16
N LYS A 42 -19.82 62.34 9.34
CA LYS A 42 -19.58 60.94 9.75
C LYS A 42 -20.86 60.12 9.92
N LEU A 43 -22.03 60.75 10.11
CA LEU A 43 -23.33 60.09 10.15
C LEU A 43 -24.03 60.03 8.78
N GLY A 44 -23.41 60.57 7.73
CA GLY A 44 -24.00 60.64 6.39
C GLY A 44 -25.24 61.55 6.30
N LEU A 45 -25.34 62.56 7.18
CA LEU A 45 -26.51 63.45 7.25
C LEU A 45 -26.29 64.70 6.38
N GLU A 46 -27.15 64.89 5.38
CA GLU A 46 -27.13 66.10 4.55
C GLU A 46 -27.48 67.39 5.35
N PRO A 47 -26.61 68.41 5.40
CA PRO A 47 -26.83 69.64 6.17
C PRO A 47 -28.13 70.38 5.82
N ALA A 48 -28.46 70.46 4.52
CA ALA A 48 -29.63 71.18 4.02
C ALA A 48 -30.97 70.56 4.47
N LYS A 49 -31.00 69.25 4.74
CA LYS A 49 -32.22 68.52 5.14
C LYS A 49 -32.27 68.22 6.63
N HIS A 50 -31.13 68.03 7.28
CA HIS A 50 -31.07 67.42 8.60
C HIS A 50 -30.59 68.34 9.72
N ALA A 51 -30.08 69.55 9.42
CA ALA A 51 -29.47 70.40 10.44
C ALA A 51 -30.40 70.72 11.63
N GLY A 52 -31.66 71.11 11.39
CA GLY A 52 -32.60 71.44 12.47
C GLY A 52 -32.90 70.25 13.40
N LYS A 53 -33.09 69.06 12.81
CA LYS A 53 -33.37 67.81 13.52
C LYS A 53 -32.13 67.26 14.23
N PHE A 54 -30.95 67.40 13.62
CA PHE A 54 -29.68 66.98 14.21
C PHE A 54 -29.28 67.86 15.40
N ALA A 55 -29.49 69.18 15.32
CA ALA A 55 -29.31 70.07 16.46
C ALA A 55 -30.20 69.69 17.65
N TYR A 56 -31.41 69.17 17.40
CA TYR A 56 -32.28 68.62 18.45
C TYR A 56 -31.68 67.37 19.12
N HIS A 57 -31.05 66.48 18.34
CA HIS A 57 -30.37 65.29 18.87
C HIS A 57 -29.21 65.66 19.80
N LEU A 58 -28.34 66.60 19.39
CA LEU A 58 -27.24 67.07 20.23
C LEU A 58 -27.73 67.78 21.50
N ARG A 59 -28.73 68.67 21.39
CA ARG A 59 -29.34 69.32 22.57
C ARG A 59 -29.91 68.30 23.55
N SER A 60 -30.53 67.23 23.05
CA SER A 60 -31.08 66.16 23.88
C SER A 60 -29.99 65.39 24.64
N LEU A 61 -28.86 65.10 23.97
CA LEU A 61 -27.70 64.44 24.57
C LEU A 61 -27.02 65.32 25.64
N ILE A 62 -26.91 66.63 25.40
CA ILE A 62 -26.37 67.60 26.37
C ILE A 62 -27.30 67.73 27.58
N LYS A 63 -28.62 67.85 27.35
CA LYS A 63 -29.62 67.92 28.43
C LYS A 63 -29.62 66.67 29.31
N ALA A 64 -29.33 65.51 28.72
CA ALA A 64 -29.17 64.25 29.44
C ALA A 64 -27.78 64.09 30.10
N ARG A 65 -26.89 65.07 29.95
CA ARG A 65 -25.50 65.04 30.43
C ARG A 65 -24.72 63.84 29.91
N LEU A 66 -24.96 63.42 28.67
CA LEU A 66 -24.21 62.34 28.02
C LEU A 66 -23.02 62.89 27.21
N ILE A 67 -23.19 64.06 26.63
CA ILE A 67 -22.13 64.81 25.95
C ILE A 67 -22.08 66.23 26.51
N GLU A 68 -20.94 66.89 26.33
CA GLU A 68 -20.75 68.30 26.66
C GLU A 68 -19.93 68.99 25.57
N LYS A 69 -19.97 70.32 25.54
CA LYS A 69 -19.04 71.09 24.72
C LYS A 69 -17.66 71.08 25.38
N ALA A 70 -16.61 70.89 24.59
CA ALA A 70 -15.25 71.02 25.07
C ALA A 70 -14.91 72.48 25.38
N ASP A 71 -13.73 72.69 25.98
CA ASP A 71 -13.27 74.00 26.46
C ASP A 71 -13.09 75.03 25.32
N ASP A 72 -13.02 74.56 24.07
CA ASP A 72 -12.99 75.38 22.84
C ASP A 72 -14.36 75.94 22.41
N GLY A 73 -15.45 75.51 23.05
CA GLY A 73 -16.84 75.89 22.74
C GLY A 73 -17.39 75.41 21.38
N LYS A 74 -16.55 74.76 20.55
CA LYS A 74 -16.82 74.38 19.15
C LYS A 74 -16.96 72.88 18.96
N THR A 75 -16.24 72.08 19.74
CA THR A 75 -16.30 70.61 19.68
C THR A 75 -17.14 70.04 20.82
N TYR A 76 -17.65 68.82 20.61
CA TYR A 76 -18.39 68.04 21.59
C TYR A 76 -17.52 66.87 22.04
N ARG A 77 -17.60 66.51 23.33
CA ARG A 77 -16.96 65.31 23.91
C ARG A 77 -17.94 64.52 24.74
N LEU A 78 -17.62 63.26 25.00
CA LEU A 78 -18.35 62.45 25.98
C LEU A 78 -18.08 62.96 27.40
N THR A 79 -19.12 62.92 28.22
CA THR A 79 -18.99 63.04 29.68
C THR A 79 -18.69 61.66 30.28
N ASP A 80 -18.26 61.60 31.54
CA ASP A 80 -18.09 60.33 32.27
C ASP A 80 -19.38 59.49 32.30
N LEU A 81 -20.54 60.15 32.39
CA LEU A 81 -21.83 59.47 32.31
C LEU A 81 -22.08 58.90 30.91
N GLY A 82 -21.76 59.65 29.86
CA GLY A 82 -21.83 59.18 28.47
C GLY A 82 -20.95 57.97 28.21
N VAL A 83 -19.74 57.95 28.77
CA VAL A 83 -18.83 56.80 28.72
C VAL A 83 -19.44 55.59 29.40
N ARG A 84 -19.87 55.71 30.67
CA ARG A 84 -20.47 54.60 31.43
C ARG A 84 -21.74 54.05 30.79
N VAL A 85 -22.54 54.91 30.17
CA VAL A 85 -23.76 54.52 29.46
C VAL A 85 -23.45 53.72 28.19
N LEU A 86 -22.40 54.12 27.45
CA LEU A 86 -21.95 53.39 26.27
C LEU A 86 -21.40 52.01 26.66
N GLU A 87 -20.59 51.97 27.73
CA GLU A 87 -20.05 50.73 28.30
C GLU A 87 -21.19 49.81 28.77
N PHE A 88 -22.18 50.32 29.50
CA PHE A 88 -23.35 49.55 29.91
C PHE A 88 -24.16 49.00 28.72
N ALA A 89 -24.34 49.80 27.66
CA ALA A 89 -25.04 49.33 26.46
C ALA A 89 -24.23 48.26 25.70
N GLN A 90 -22.90 48.36 25.71
CA GLN A 90 -22.01 47.34 25.16
C GLN A 90 -22.07 46.06 26.00
N GLU A 91 -22.00 46.16 27.33
CA GLU A 91 -22.17 45.03 28.25
C GLU A 91 -23.53 44.36 28.07
N LEU A 92 -24.60 45.13 27.83
CA LEU A 92 -25.94 44.61 27.59
C LEU A 92 -26.04 43.89 26.24
N ASN A 93 -25.39 44.41 25.19
CA ASN A 93 -25.25 43.70 23.91
C ASN A 93 -24.39 42.45 24.02
N GLU A 94 -23.27 42.50 24.74
CA GLU A 94 -22.42 41.35 25.03
C GLU A 94 -23.16 40.30 25.87
N TYR A 95 -23.99 40.73 26.82
CA TYR A 95 -24.88 39.86 27.60
C TYR A 95 -25.96 39.23 26.73
N LEU A 96 -26.60 40.00 25.84
CA LEU A 96 -27.58 39.48 24.88
C LEU A 96 -26.93 38.53 23.86
N LEU A 97 -25.72 38.81 23.39
CA LEU A 97 -24.92 37.91 22.54
C LEU A 97 -24.53 36.63 23.30
N LYS A 98 -24.13 36.73 24.57
CA LYS A 98 -23.88 35.58 25.46
C LYS A 98 -25.13 34.75 25.73
N LYS A 99 -26.33 35.35 25.64
CA LYS A 99 -27.62 34.70 25.95
C LYS A 99 -28.39 34.23 24.72
N ALA A 100 -28.13 34.76 23.53
CA ALA A 100 -28.86 34.45 22.28
C ALA A 100 -28.42 33.14 21.58
N GLY A 101 -27.35 32.51 22.04
CA GLY A 101 -26.96 31.17 21.61
C GLY A 101 -25.44 31.05 21.54
N LYS A 102 -24.84 30.61 22.64
CA LYS A 102 -23.43 30.20 22.61
C LYS A 102 -23.28 29.13 21.54
N LEU A 103 -22.44 29.38 20.54
CA LEU A 103 -22.14 28.42 19.50
C LEU A 103 -21.61 27.15 20.17
N LEU A 104 -22.35 26.05 20.05
CA LEU A 104 -21.93 24.76 20.56
C LEU A 104 -21.08 24.05 19.50
N VAL A 105 -19.98 23.45 19.94
CA VAL A 105 -19.05 22.74 19.08
C VAL A 105 -18.95 21.30 19.53
N ARG A 106 -19.22 20.36 18.62
CA ARG A 106 -18.83 18.96 18.82
C ARG A 106 -17.33 18.83 18.57
N SER A 107 -16.57 18.63 19.63
CA SER A 107 -15.11 18.53 19.60
C SER A 107 -14.63 17.20 19.03
N SER A 108 -13.37 17.15 18.63
CA SER A 108 -12.69 15.93 18.18
C SER A 108 -12.59 14.86 19.27
N ARG A 109 -12.78 15.22 20.54
CA ARG A 109 -12.84 14.30 21.69
C ARG A 109 -14.24 13.71 21.92
N MET A 110 -15.15 13.87 20.95
CA MET A 110 -16.54 13.42 21.03
C MET A 110 -17.36 14.06 22.16
N ALA A 111 -17.05 15.31 22.54
CA ALA A 111 -17.82 16.10 23.51
C ALA A 111 -18.50 17.30 22.84
N ILE A 112 -19.57 17.82 23.45
CA ILE A 112 -20.21 19.07 23.04
C ILE A 112 -19.77 20.16 24.01
N GLU A 113 -19.14 21.21 23.48
CA GLU A 113 -18.48 22.25 24.27
C GLU A 113 -18.82 23.64 23.70
N GLU A 114 -18.58 24.69 24.47
CA GLU A 114 -18.75 26.06 23.97
C GLU A 114 -17.61 26.43 23.00
N PHE A 115 -17.92 27.20 21.96
CA PHE A 115 -16.91 27.69 21.04
C PHE A 115 -15.87 28.56 21.77
N ASP A 116 -14.60 28.26 21.51
CA ASP A 116 -13.45 28.99 22.04
C ASP A 116 -12.42 29.21 20.91
N ARG A 117 -12.23 30.48 20.54
CA ARG A 117 -11.32 30.89 19.47
C ARG A 117 -9.85 30.57 19.78
N PHE A 118 -9.46 30.48 21.06
CA PHE A 118 -8.08 30.15 21.43
C PHE A 118 -7.73 28.70 21.11
N ARG A 119 -8.73 27.83 20.92
CA ARG A 119 -8.51 26.47 20.40
C ARG A 119 -8.09 26.48 18.94
N ILE A 120 -8.58 27.42 18.14
CA ILE A 120 -8.12 27.63 16.75
C ILE A 120 -6.66 28.08 16.78
N VAL A 121 -6.31 29.06 17.63
CA VAL A 121 -4.92 29.52 17.79
C VAL A 121 -4.01 28.36 18.19
N SER A 122 -4.42 27.58 19.19
CA SER A 122 -3.64 26.43 19.65
C SER A 122 -3.45 25.38 18.55
N SER A 123 -4.48 25.10 17.75
CA SER A 123 -4.40 24.17 16.62
C SER A 123 -3.47 24.70 15.52
N LEU A 124 -3.60 25.97 15.13
CA LEU A 124 -2.71 26.62 14.14
C LEU A 124 -1.23 26.61 14.57
N VAL A 125 -0.95 26.93 15.83
CA VAL A 125 0.42 26.96 16.35
C VAL A 125 0.98 25.53 16.51
N LYS A 126 0.22 24.59 17.09
CA LYS A 126 0.74 23.25 17.40
C LYS A 126 0.80 22.34 16.18
N GLU A 127 -0.24 22.36 15.35
CA GLU A 127 -0.38 21.41 14.23
C GLU A 127 0.25 21.97 12.96
N ALA A 128 0.08 23.26 12.67
CA ALA A 128 0.57 23.87 11.44
C ALA A 128 1.85 24.71 11.63
N GLN A 129 2.30 24.92 12.88
CA GLN A 129 3.45 25.77 13.21
C GLN A 129 3.30 27.21 12.69
N VAL A 130 2.06 27.73 12.68
CA VAL A 130 1.80 29.14 12.35
C VAL A 130 2.34 30.03 13.48
N PRO A 131 3.03 31.15 13.18
CA PRO A 131 3.43 32.13 14.19
C PRO A 131 2.24 32.62 15.03
N LEU A 132 2.45 32.85 16.33
CA LEU A 132 1.38 33.10 17.30
C LEU A 132 0.51 34.32 16.93
N ASP A 133 1.15 35.42 16.57
CA ASP A 133 0.55 36.68 16.12
C ASP A 133 -0.31 36.48 14.85
N LEU A 134 0.21 35.74 13.87
CA LEU A 134 -0.55 35.39 12.67
C LEU A 134 -1.74 34.48 13.00
N ALA A 135 -1.54 33.49 13.87
CA ALA A 135 -2.58 32.56 14.31
C ALA A 135 -3.73 33.26 15.07
N GLU A 136 -3.41 34.26 15.90
CA GLU A 136 -4.42 35.10 16.57
C GLU A 136 -5.23 35.92 15.56
N SER A 137 -4.57 36.49 14.55
CA SER A 137 -5.25 37.27 13.50
C SER A 137 -6.21 36.41 12.67
N ILE A 138 -5.79 35.18 12.30
CA ILE A 138 -6.61 34.22 11.57
C ILE A 138 -7.79 33.77 12.43
N SER A 139 -7.54 33.46 13.71
CA SER A 139 -8.59 33.05 14.65
C SER A 139 -9.66 34.13 14.82
N LEU A 140 -9.28 35.41 14.92
CA LEU A 140 -10.22 36.53 14.97
C LEU A 140 -11.08 36.63 13.70
N GLU A 141 -10.49 36.41 12.53
CA GLU A 141 -11.24 36.44 11.28
C GLU A 141 -12.22 35.26 11.18
N VAL A 142 -11.79 34.07 11.56
CA VAL A 142 -12.64 32.87 11.61
C VAL A 142 -13.79 33.07 12.61
N GLU A 143 -13.52 33.60 13.80
CA GLU A 143 -14.56 33.92 14.79
C GLU A 143 -15.61 34.88 14.22
N ARG A 144 -15.18 35.96 13.53
CA ARG A 144 -16.12 36.89 12.87
C ARG A 144 -16.99 36.17 11.84
N ARG A 145 -16.42 35.28 11.02
CA ARG A 145 -17.19 34.49 10.05
C ARG A 145 -18.18 33.57 10.73
N LEU A 146 -17.76 32.87 11.79
CA LEU A 146 -18.62 31.95 12.55
C LEU A 146 -19.81 32.67 13.20
N VAL A 147 -19.59 33.86 13.76
CA VAL A 147 -20.68 34.69 14.31
C VAL A 147 -21.66 35.12 13.22
N ASN A 148 -21.16 35.48 12.04
CA ASN A 148 -22.01 35.91 10.91
C ASN A 148 -22.86 34.76 10.32
N LEU A 149 -22.45 33.50 10.46
CA LEU A 149 -23.23 32.35 9.98
C LEU A 149 -24.52 32.11 10.78
N GLN A 150 -24.67 32.71 11.98
CA GLN A 150 -25.85 32.58 12.85
C GLN A 150 -26.26 31.12 13.16
N VAL A 151 -25.30 30.21 13.16
CA VAL A 151 -25.52 28.79 13.49
C VAL A 151 -25.40 28.55 14.99
N LYS A 152 -26.23 27.65 15.53
CA LYS A 152 -26.23 27.30 16.96
C LYS A 152 -25.25 26.17 17.31
N TYR A 153 -24.89 25.37 16.31
CA TYR A 153 -24.11 24.16 16.48
C TYR A 153 -23.21 23.91 15.27
N LEU A 154 -21.94 23.57 15.52
CA LEU A 154 -20.98 23.16 14.51
C LEU A 154 -20.12 21.98 15.01
N THR A 155 -19.40 21.35 14.10
CA THR A 155 -18.40 20.34 14.43
C THR A 155 -17.00 20.94 14.30
N ALA A 156 -16.05 20.45 15.10
CA ALA A 156 -14.65 20.89 14.99
C ALA A 156 -14.06 20.72 13.57
N PRO A 157 -14.37 19.65 12.80
CA PRO A 157 -13.95 19.57 11.40
C PRO A 157 -14.49 20.70 10.52
N LEU A 158 -15.75 21.11 10.67
CA LEU A 158 -16.31 22.18 9.85
C LEU A 158 -15.69 23.55 10.19
N ILE A 159 -15.36 23.78 11.47
CA ILE A 159 -14.58 24.96 11.87
C ILE A 159 -13.19 24.94 11.22
N ARG A 160 -12.53 23.78 11.16
CA ARG A 160 -11.24 23.61 10.47
C ARG A 160 -11.33 23.92 8.98
N GLU A 161 -12.41 23.54 8.29
CA GLU A 161 -12.59 23.92 6.88
C GLU A 161 -12.71 25.43 6.69
N ILE A 162 -13.36 26.14 7.62
CA ILE A 162 -13.42 27.61 7.59
C ILE A 162 -12.04 28.22 7.83
N VAL A 163 -11.25 27.64 8.75
CA VAL A 163 -9.85 28.05 8.96
C VAL A 163 -9.03 27.84 7.68
N ASN A 164 -9.15 26.68 7.03
CA ASN A 164 -8.46 26.36 5.78
C ASN A 164 -8.84 27.33 4.65
N ALA A 165 -10.12 27.71 4.54
CA ALA A 165 -10.58 28.71 3.58
C ALA A 165 -9.89 30.08 3.82
N VAL A 166 -9.82 30.53 5.08
CA VAL A 166 -9.14 31.78 5.43
C VAL A 166 -7.64 31.71 5.12
N LEU A 167 -6.98 30.57 5.34
CA LEU A 167 -5.58 30.38 4.99
C LEU A 167 -5.35 30.51 3.47
N ILE A 168 -6.20 29.87 2.66
CA ILE A 168 -6.11 29.94 1.19
C ILE A 168 -6.33 31.38 0.70
N GLU A 169 -7.35 32.06 1.20
CA GLU A 169 -7.64 33.46 0.81
C GLU A 169 -6.50 34.43 1.13
N LYS A 170 -5.68 34.10 2.15
CA LYS A 170 -4.48 34.86 2.52
C LYS A 170 -3.21 34.39 1.80
N GLY A 171 -3.28 33.43 0.90
CA GLY A 171 -2.12 32.84 0.21
C GLY A 171 -1.23 31.98 1.11
N LEU A 172 -1.74 31.51 2.25
CA LEU A 172 -1.01 30.73 3.25
C LEU A 172 -1.19 29.22 3.05
N GLU A 173 -0.96 28.76 1.83
CA GLU A 173 -1.21 27.38 1.38
C GLU A 173 -0.35 26.35 2.13
N GLU A 174 0.87 26.74 2.52
CA GLU A 174 1.80 25.90 3.28
C GLU A 174 1.26 25.48 4.66
N TYR A 175 0.57 26.39 5.36
CA TYR A 175 -0.05 26.09 6.65
C TYR A 175 -1.34 25.27 6.46
N ARG A 176 -2.10 25.58 5.39
CA ARG A 176 -3.29 24.80 5.02
C ARG A 176 -2.94 23.35 4.75
N HIS A 177 -1.83 23.07 4.06
CA HIS A 177 -1.38 21.70 3.79
C HIS A 177 -1.20 20.89 5.08
N ARG A 178 -0.60 21.47 6.12
CA ARG A 178 -0.37 20.82 7.42
C ARG A 178 -1.66 20.59 8.24
N LEU A 179 -2.72 21.34 7.97
CA LEU A 179 -4.03 21.17 8.62
C LEU A 179 -4.97 20.23 7.86
N THR A 180 -4.54 19.72 6.71
CA THR A 180 -5.37 18.83 5.88
C THR A 180 -5.83 17.64 6.71
N ARG A 181 -7.15 17.44 6.77
CA ARG A 181 -7.74 16.30 7.44
C ARG A 181 -7.72 15.11 6.48
N LEU A 182 -7.20 13.98 6.96
CA LEU A 182 -7.23 12.71 6.25
C LEU A 182 -8.44 11.90 6.67
N GLY A 183 -9.08 11.22 5.71
CA GLY A 183 -10.26 10.42 5.97
C GLY A 183 -11.13 10.18 4.76
N LEU A 184 -12.05 9.22 4.91
CA LEU A 184 -12.98 8.86 3.84
C LEU A 184 -14.28 9.67 3.92
N PRO A 185 -14.82 10.09 2.76
CA PRO A 185 -16.21 10.50 2.65
C PRO A 185 -17.17 9.43 3.16
N VAL A 186 -18.29 9.85 3.77
CA VAL A 186 -19.31 8.90 4.30
C VAL A 186 -19.80 7.94 3.22
N TYR A 187 -19.96 8.42 1.98
CA TYR A 187 -20.37 7.62 0.84
C TYR A 187 -19.38 6.49 0.53
N ASP A 188 -18.08 6.75 0.59
CA ASP A 188 -17.03 5.76 0.27
C ASP A 188 -16.93 4.69 1.36
N VAL A 189 -17.17 5.07 2.62
CA VAL A 189 -17.29 4.10 3.73
C VAL A 189 -18.46 3.15 3.48
N VAL A 190 -19.62 3.67 3.06
CA VAL A 190 -20.79 2.84 2.71
C VAL A 190 -20.47 1.91 1.53
N LYS A 191 -19.80 2.42 0.50
CA LYS A 191 -19.36 1.62 -0.66
C LYS A 191 -18.39 0.50 -0.28
N THR A 192 -17.55 0.73 0.72
CA THR A 192 -16.64 -0.29 1.25
C THR A 192 -17.42 -1.47 1.84
N PHE A 193 -18.51 -1.22 2.57
CA PHE A 193 -19.37 -2.28 3.09
C PHE A 193 -20.03 -3.09 1.97
N GLU A 194 -20.54 -2.43 0.93
CA GLU A 194 -21.15 -3.09 -0.23
C GLU A 194 -20.15 -4.00 -0.95
N LYS A 195 -18.93 -3.50 -1.19
CA LYS A 195 -17.84 -4.26 -1.82
C LYS A 195 -17.44 -5.46 -0.97
N ALA A 196 -17.26 -5.27 0.33
CA ALA A 196 -16.90 -6.33 1.27
C ALA A 196 -17.96 -7.44 1.31
N SER A 197 -19.24 -7.06 1.30
CA SER A 197 -20.36 -8.02 1.21
C SER A 197 -20.31 -8.82 -0.08
N ALA A 198 -20.16 -8.16 -1.24
CA ALA A 198 -20.11 -8.81 -2.55
C ALA A 198 -18.92 -9.78 -2.69
N MET A 199 -17.76 -9.42 -2.12
CA MET A 199 -16.53 -10.22 -2.18
C MET A 199 -16.41 -11.27 -1.07
N LYS A 200 -17.41 -11.35 -0.17
CA LYS A 200 -17.41 -12.24 1.01
C LYS A 200 -16.15 -12.02 1.87
N MET A 201 -15.88 -10.76 2.19
CA MET A 201 -14.78 -10.29 3.01
C MET A 201 -15.19 -10.29 4.50
N HIS A 202 -14.19 -10.29 5.38
CA HIS A 202 -14.35 -10.21 6.82
C HIS A 202 -14.41 -8.75 7.30
N VAL A 203 -14.87 -8.55 8.54
CA VAL A 203 -15.00 -7.20 9.13
C VAL A 203 -13.66 -6.50 9.30
N GLU A 204 -12.57 -7.26 9.47
CA GLU A 204 -11.22 -6.68 9.53
C GLU A 204 -10.75 -6.17 8.18
N ASP A 205 -11.11 -6.83 7.07
CA ASP A 205 -10.76 -6.34 5.73
C ASP A 205 -11.39 -4.96 5.47
N VAL A 206 -12.57 -4.67 6.04
CA VAL A 206 -13.21 -3.35 5.96
C VAL A 206 -12.43 -2.29 6.74
N ARG A 207 -11.95 -2.66 7.94
CA ARG A 207 -11.11 -1.77 8.77
C ARG A 207 -9.78 -1.50 8.08
N GLU A 208 -9.18 -2.51 7.45
CA GLU A 208 -7.96 -2.42 6.66
C GLU A 208 -8.15 -1.46 5.47
N ILE A 209 -9.18 -1.66 4.63
CA ILE A 209 -9.47 -0.76 3.49
C ILE A 209 -9.61 0.70 3.95
N ALA A 210 -10.33 0.95 5.04
CA ALA A 210 -10.52 2.29 5.57
C ALA A 210 -9.22 2.90 6.11
N GLY A 211 -8.41 2.10 6.83
CA GLY A 211 -7.11 2.53 7.35
C GLY A 211 -6.10 2.80 6.24
N GLU A 212 -6.01 1.92 5.24
CA GLU A 212 -5.15 2.08 4.08
C GLU A 212 -5.51 3.34 3.27
N ALA A 213 -6.79 3.68 3.13
CA ALA A 213 -7.20 4.91 2.46
C ALA A 213 -6.64 6.15 3.14
N VAL A 214 -6.76 6.23 4.47
CA VAL A 214 -6.24 7.35 5.26
C VAL A 214 -4.71 7.43 5.16
N LEU A 215 -4.03 6.30 5.28
CA LEU A 215 -2.57 6.26 5.26
C LEU A 215 -2.00 6.50 3.86
N ARG A 216 -2.71 6.09 2.79
CA ARG A 216 -2.36 6.40 1.41
C ARG A 216 -2.32 7.91 1.18
N GLU A 217 -3.34 8.63 1.65
CA GLU A 217 -3.36 10.10 1.59
C GLU A 217 -2.25 10.72 2.43
N TYR A 218 -2.00 10.20 3.64
CA TYR A 218 -0.89 10.66 4.47
C TYR A 218 0.45 10.54 3.74
N THR A 219 0.72 9.38 3.13
CA THR A 219 1.96 9.11 2.41
C THR A 219 2.14 10.06 1.23
N LEU A 220 1.09 10.27 0.41
CA LEU A 220 1.14 11.17 -0.74
C LEU A 220 1.35 12.63 -0.36
N LEU A 221 0.78 13.08 0.77
CA LEU A 221 0.78 14.49 1.17
C LEU A 221 1.97 14.87 2.05
N ASN A 222 2.45 13.97 2.91
CA ASN A 222 3.42 14.29 3.96
C ASN A 222 4.73 13.53 3.86
N VAL A 223 4.78 12.41 3.12
CA VAL A 223 5.98 11.56 3.05
C VAL A 223 6.66 11.69 1.70
N LEU A 224 5.89 11.68 0.61
CA LEU A 224 6.44 11.74 -0.74
C LEU A 224 6.68 13.20 -1.19
N PRO A 225 7.79 13.46 -1.90
CA PRO A 225 8.00 14.70 -2.63
C PRO A 225 6.89 14.91 -3.65
N ARG A 226 6.58 16.18 -3.91
CA ARG A 226 5.46 16.55 -4.79
C ARG A 226 5.56 15.92 -6.17
N ASP A 227 6.74 15.91 -6.78
CA ASP A 227 6.96 15.34 -8.11
C ASP A 227 6.82 13.81 -8.16
N VAL A 228 7.17 13.11 -7.08
CA VAL A 228 6.95 11.67 -6.92
C VAL A 228 5.46 11.37 -6.70
N ALA A 229 4.80 12.14 -5.84
CA ALA A 229 3.35 12.03 -5.61
C ALA A 229 2.55 12.32 -6.90
N ASP A 230 2.94 13.36 -7.65
CA ASP A 230 2.34 13.70 -8.94
C ASP A 230 2.56 12.59 -9.98
N ALA A 231 3.74 11.96 -10.01
CA ALA A 231 4.02 10.83 -10.90
C ALA A 231 3.20 9.57 -10.54
N TYR A 232 2.92 9.34 -9.25
CA TYR A 232 1.94 8.35 -8.86
C TYR A 232 0.57 8.76 -9.39
N LEU A 233 0.06 9.94 -9.02
CA LEU A 233 -1.29 10.40 -9.37
C LEU A 233 -1.55 10.46 -10.89
N SER A 234 -0.55 10.81 -11.70
CA SER A 234 -0.64 10.83 -13.16
C SER A 234 -0.68 9.45 -13.81
N GLY A 235 -0.17 8.42 -13.12
CA GLY A 235 -0.01 7.08 -13.65
C GLY A 235 1.31 6.83 -14.38
N ASP A 236 2.33 7.66 -14.18
CA ASP A 236 3.69 7.39 -14.68
C ASP A 236 4.34 6.24 -13.88
N ILE A 237 4.08 6.23 -12.56
CA ILE A 237 4.47 5.15 -11.65
C ILE A 237 3.28 4.63 -10.86
N HIS A 238 3.44 3.42 -10.33
CA HIS A 238 2.59 2.85 -9.30
C HIS A 238 3.42 2.48 -8.08
N LEU A 239 2.84 2.75 -6.91
CA LEU A 239 3.36 2.38 -5.60
C LEU A 239 2.33 1.40 -5.02
N GLU A 240 2.62 0.09 -5.09
CA GLU A 240 1.80 -0.99 -4.54
C GLU A 240 1.64 -0.85 -3.01
N LEU A 241 0.47 -1.15 -2.43
CA LEU A 241 0.26 -1.09 -0.97
C LEU A 241 0.60 0.28 -0.32
N LEU A 242 0.31 1.39 -1.02
CA LEU A 242 0.65 2.75 -0.56
C LEU A 242 0.10 3.11 0.84
N GLY A 243 -0.95 2.43 1.31
CA GLY A 243 -1.51 2.56 2.65
C GLY A 243 -0.67 1.93 3.78
N SER A 244 0.14 0.92 3.48
CA SER A 244 1.06 0.28 4.46
C SER A 244 2.54 0.53 4.14
N TRP A 245 2.83 1.18 3.01
CA TRP A 245 4.15 1.50 2.47
C TRP A 245 5.18 2.00 3.50
N ILE A 246 4.73 2.89 4.39
CA ILE A 246 5.56 3.57 5.38
C ILE A 246 5.62 2.85 6.73
N LEU A 247 4.95 1.70 6.84
CA LEU A 247 4.79 0.97 8.09
C LEU A 247 5.62 -0.31 8.12
N ARG A 248 5.63 -1.08 7.03
CA ARG A 248 6.22 -2.43 7.01
C ARG A 248 6.78 -2.85 5.65
N PRO A 249 7.75 -3.79 5.60
CA PRO A 249 8.25 -4.37 4.36
C PRO A 249 7.23 -5.33 3.73
N ASP A 250 7.48 -5.70 2.48
CA ASP A 250 6.54 -6.54 1.72
C ASP A 250 6.80 -8.01 1.94
N ILE A 251 8.08 -8.38 1.87
CA ILE A 251 8.52 -9.76 1.94
C ILE A 251 9.65 -9.86 2.95
N VAL A 252 9.63 -10.92 3.77
CA VAL A 252 10.74 -11.26 4.66
C VAL A 252 11.18 -12.69 4.40
N GLN A 253 12.46 -12.85 4.09
CA GLN A 253 13.10 -14.16 4.05
C GLN A 253 13.65 -14.46 5.45
N HIS A 254 13.04 -15.39 6.18
CA HIS A 254 13.47 -15.75 7.53
C HIS A 254 14.68 -16.68 7.52
N ASP A 255 15.53 -16.56 8.55
CA ASP A 255 16.53 -17.58 8.87
C ASP A 255 15.97 -18.55 9.92
N ILE A 256 15.72 -19.80 9.50
CA ILE A 256 15.23 -20.88 10.38
C ILE A 256 16.18 -21.08 11.56
N ARG A 257 17.50 -21.01 11.35
CA ARG A 257 18.51 -21.29 12.38
C ARG A 257 18.43 -20.27 13.51
N LEU A 258 18.23 -18.99 13.17
CA LEU A 258 18.02 -17.92 14.15
C LEU A 258 16.72 -18.12 14.94
N ILE A 259 15.66 -18.60 14.28
CA ILE A 259 14.40 -18.92 14.96
C ILE A 259 14.58 -20.11 15.94
N LEU A 260 15.27 -21.17 15.51
CA LEU A 260 15.52 -22.35 16.34
C LEU A 260 16.42 -22.06 17.54
N THR A 261 17.35 -21.10 17.41
CA THR A 261 18.24 -20.65 18.49
C THR A 261 17.66 -19.54 19.36
N GLY A 262 16.40 -19.13 19.12
CA GLY A 262 15.68 -18.13 19.91
C GLY A 262 16.16 -16.70 19.71
N LYS A 263 16.82 -16.40 18.57
CA LYS A 263 17.19 -15.04 18.16
C LYS A 263 16.01 -14.26 17.59
N PHE A 264 14.98 -14.94 17.11
CA PHE A 264 13.71 -14.27 16.78
C PHE A 264 12.99 -13.86 18.07
N PRO A 265 12.41 -12.64 18.15
CA PRO A 265 11.80 -12.12 19.37
C PRO A 265 10.77 -13.06 20.02
N ASN A 266 10.75 -13.08 21.35
CA ASN A 266 9.81 -13.84 22.17
C ASN A 266 9.87 -15.38 22.00
N LEU A 267 10.99 -15.93 21.51
CA LEU A 267 11.23 -17.37 21.45
C LEU A 267 12.27 -17.84 22.47
N PRO A 268 12.19 -19.10 22.95
CA PRO A 268 13.16 -19.61 23.91
C PRO A 268 14.56 -19.77 23.30
N SER A 269 15.61 -19.32 24.00
CA SER A 269 17.01 -19.40 23.55
C SER A 269 17.56 -20.83 23.42
N LYS A 270 17.02 -21.79 24.20
CA LYS A 270 17.44 -23.19 24.11
C LYS A 270 16.95 -23.83 22.81
N TYR A 271 17.83 -24.50 22.08
CA TYR A 271 17.50 -25.22 20.85
C TYR A 271 16.40 -26.28 21.10
N PRO A 272 15.40 -26.44 20.21
CA PRO A 272 14.33 -27.42 20.39
C PRO A 272 14.87 -28.86 20.31
N THR A 273 14.34 -29.75 21.15
CA THR A 273 14.74 -31.16 21.19
C THR A 273 13.85 -32.07 20.35
N THR A 274 12.74 -31.55 19.81
CA THR A 274 11.78 -32.31 18.99
C THR A 274 11.41 -31.52 17.75
N LEU A 275 11.14 -32.26 16.65
CA LEU A 275 10.69 -31.67 15.38
C LEU A 275 9.39 -30.87 15.55
N THR A 276 8.44 -31.37 16.33
CA THR A 276 7.18 -30.65 16.61
C THR A 276 7.42 -29.31 17.30
N SER A 277 8.36 -29.24 18.25
CA SER A 277 8.72 -27.98 18.93
C SER A 277 9.36 -26.99 17.96
N ALA A 278 10.24 -27.46 17.08
CA ALA A 278 10.85 -26.62 16.04
C ALA A 278 9.82 -26.07 15.04
N LEU A 279 8.94 -26.92 14.51
CA LEU A 279 7.87 -26.50 13.61
C LEU A 279 6.91 -25.50 14.29
N ASN A 280 6.61 -25.69 15.57
CA ASN A 280 5.79 -24.72 16.31
C ASN A 280 6.50 -23.36 16.49
N ARG A 281 7.84 -23.32 16.63
CA ARG A 281 8.58 -22.05 16.62
C ARG A 281 8.47 -21.31 15.29
N LEU A 282 8.60 -22.03 14.17
CA LEU A 282 8.40 -21.45 12.84
C LEU A 282 6.96 -20.92 12.68
N ARG A 283 5.97 -21.67 13.15
CA ARG A 283 4.56 -21.23 13.16
C ARG A 283 4.36 -19.95 13.97
N ILE A 284 4.95 -19.87 15.17
CA ILE A 284 4.86 -18.66 16.03
C ILE A 284 5.52 -17.47 15.33
N ALA A 285 6.71 -17.67 14.77
CA ALA A 285 7.41 -16.63 14.01
C ALA A 285 6.51 -16.11 12.89
N ALA A 286 6.08 -17.00 11.98
CA ALA A 286 5.25 -16.66 10.82
C ALA A 286 3.96 -15.91 11.20
N TYR A 287 3.24 -16.41 12.22
CA TYR A 287 2.00 -15.79 12.69
C TYR A 287 2.24 -14.40 13.26
N ASN A 288 3.24 -14.23 14.14
CA ASN A 288 3.50 -12.93 14.75
C ASN A 288 3.97 -11.90 13.70
N SER A 289 4.84 -12.29 12.77
CA SER A 289 5.30 -11.38 11.72
C SER A 289 4.24 -11.09 10.65
N SER A 290 3.12 -11.82 10.60
CA SER A 290 2.03 -11.52 9.65
C SER A 290 1.34 -10.16 9.88
N PHE A 291 1.55 -9.54 11.04
CA PHE A 291 1.09 -8.17 11.32
C PHE A 291 2.08 -7.10 10.84
N GLU A 292 3.33 -7.49 10.57
CA GLU A 292 4.46 -6.61 10.28
C GLU A 292 5.10 -6.90 8.91
N VAL A 293 4.49 -7.75 8.09
CA VAL A 293 4.91 -8.08 6.72
C VAL A 293 3.67 -8.04 5.83
N ASN A 294 3.72 -7.34 4.69
CA ASN A 294 2.52 -7.17 3.87
C ASN A 294 2.10 -8.43 3.11
N VAL A 295 3.06 -9.15 2.52
CA VAL A 295 2.78 -10.01 1.37
C VAL A 295 3.26 -11.45 1.52
N ASP A 296 4.50 -11.68 1.91
CA ASP A 296 5.08 -13.04 1.87
C ASP A 296 6.20 -13.25 2.90
N GLN A 297 6.27 -14.46 3.44
CA GLN A 297 7.24 -14.86 4.43
C GLN A 297 7.91 -16.18 4.03
N GLY A 298 9.20 -16.13 3.75
CA GLY A 298 9.96 -17.28 3.27
C GLY A 298 10.68 -18.03 4.37
N PHE A 299 10.60 -19.36 4.32
CA PHE A 299 11.44 -20.29 5.06
C PHE A 299 12.25 -21.11 4.06
N ASP A 300 13.39 -20.58 3.64
CA ASP A 300 14.28 -21.23 2.67
C ASP A 300 15.09 -22.36 3.32
N MET A 301 15.55 -23.32 2.52
CA MET A 301 16.28 -24.51 2.96
C MET A 301 15.55 -25.26 4.10
N PHE A 302 14.22 -25.30 3.99
CA PHE A 302 13.31 -25.82 5.00
C PHE A 302 13.59 -27.27 5.37
N ASN A 303 13.80 -28.13 4.37
CA ASN A 303 14.16 -29.52 4.59
C ASN A 303 15.58 -29.69 5.16
N ILE A 304 16.52 -28.83 4.81
CA ILE A 304 17.91 -28.94 5.28
C ILE A 304 18.04 -28.49 6.74
N PHE A 305 17.51 -27.30 7.09
CA PHE A 305 17.65 -26.77 8.44
C PHE A 305 16.85 -27.54 9.50
N LEU A 306 15.84 -28.32 9.08
CA LEU A 306 15.08 -29.20 9.96
C LEU A 306 15.58 -30.66 9.98
N ALA A 307 16.44 -31.06 9.02
CA ALA A 307 16.95 -32.43 8.90
C ALA A 307 17.58 -32.97 10.20
N PRO A 308 18.37 -32.20 10.98
CA PRO A 308 18.93 -32.70 12.22
C PRO A 308 17.90 -33.17 13.26
N LEU A 309 16.71 -32.60 13.24
CA LEU A 309 15.61 -32.97 14.15
C LEU A 309 14.81 -34.18 13.67
N ALA A 310 15.03 -34.62 12.44
CA ALA A 310 14.47 -35.83 11.86
C ALA A 310 15.33 -37.08 12.11
N ARG A 311 16.60 -36.92 12.53
CA ARG A 311 17.51 -38.03 12.81
C ARG A 311 16.93 -39.01 13.84
N GLY A 312 17.00 -40.30 13.51
CA GLY A 312 16.48 -41.40 14.34
C GLY A 312 14.96 -41.42 14.50
N LYS A 313 14.20 -40.60 13.75
CA LYS A 313 12.72 -40.63 13.72
C LYS A 313 12.25 -41.56 12.62
N ARG A 314 11.14 -42.27 12.84
CA ARG A 314 10.48 -43.02 11.77
C ARG A 314 9.72 -42.05 10.84
N PRO A 315 9.59 -42.36 9.53
CA PRO A 315 8.85 -41.52 8.59
C PRO A 315 7.43 -41.13 9.06
N VAL A 316 6.73 -42.04 9.75
CA VAL A 316 5.38 -41.79 10.29
C VAL A 316 5.38 -40.68 11.36
N GLU A 317 6.43 -40.58 12.16
CA GLU A 317 6.55 -39.55 13.20
C GLU A 317 6.80 -38.17 12.59
N ILE A 318 7.61 -38.11 11.52
CA ILE A 318 7.87 -36.90 10.76
C ILE A 318 6.58 -36.43 10.07
N LYS A 319 5.90 -37.34 9.35
CA LYS A 319 4.60 -37.06 8.71
C LYS A 319 3.58 -36.51 9.71
N ARG A 320 3.51 -37.07 10.91
CA ARG A 320 2.60 -36.58 11.96
C ARG A 320 2.96 -35.18 12.44
N ALA A 321 4.23 -34.88 12.67
CA ALA A 321 4.67 -33.55 13.10
C ALA A 321 4.39 -32.49 12.02
N VAL A 322 4.67 -32.83 10.76
CA VAL A 322 4.38 -31.97 9.61
C VAL A 322 2.88 -31.77 9.41
N GLN A 323 2.06 -32.82 9.54
CA GLN A 323 0.61 -32.69 9.41
C GLN A 323 0.04 -31.69 10.43
N ILE A 324 0.44 -31.80 11.71
CA ILE A 324 0.02 -30.86 12.74
C ILE A 324 0.46 -29.42 12.39
N PHE A 325 1.67 -29.25 11.86
CA PHE A 325 2.18 -27.96 11.44
C PHE A 325 1.35 -27.36 10.30
N ILE A 326 1.12 -28.09 9.20
CA ILE A 326 0.32 -27.64 8.06
C ILE A 326 -1.12 -27.31 8.48
N GLU A 327 -1.76 -28.16 9.28
CA GLU A 327 -3.09 -27.90 9.82
C GLU A 327 -3.13 -26.61 10.66
N SER A 328 -2.07 -26.34 11.44
CA SER A 328 -1.97 -25.14 12.27
C SER A 328 -1.76 -23.83 11.49
N LEU A 329 -1.34 -23.90 10.22
CA LEU A 329 -1.18 -22.74 9.35
C LEU A 329 -2.48 -22.32 8.65
N ARG A 330 -3.58 -23.08 8.83
CA ARG A 330 -4.91 -22.78 8.27
C ARG A 330 -5.64 -21.60 8.94
N VAL A 331 -4.97 -20.81 9.80
CA VAL A 331 -5.62 -20.00 10.84
C VAL A 331 -5.73 -18.48 10.52
N SER A 332 -5.20 -17.98 9.40
CA SER A 332 -5.25 -16.54 9.09
C SER A 332 -5.45 -16.23 7.60
N SER A 333 -6.17 -15.16 7.28
CA SER A 333 -6.33 -14.63 5.92
C SER A 333 -5.12 -13.81 5.44
N THR A 334 -4.26 -13.34 6.34
CA THR A 334 -3.12 -12.44 6.02
C THR A 334 -1.77 -13.16 6.02
N LEU A 335 -1.68 -14.33 6.62
CA LEU A 335 -0.43 -15.09 6.71
C LEU A 335 -0.19 -15.83 5.40
N ASN A 336 0.73 -15.37 4.56
CA ASN A 336 1.24 -16.10 3.40
C ASN A 336 2.67 -16.59 3.66
N VAL A 337 2.93 -17.87 3.41
CA VAL A 337 4.22 -18.51 3.70
C VAL A 337 4.71 -19.28 2.48
N ASN A 338 6.01 -19.19 2.20
CA ASN A 338 6.67 -20.04 1.22
C ASN A 338 7.75 -20.90 1.88
N PHE A 339 7.88 -22.15 1.41
CA PHE A 339 8.85 -23.11 1.89
C PHE A 339 9.84 -23.48 0.79
N GLY A 340 11.11 -23.18 1.00
CA GLY A 340 12.19 -23.56 0.09
C GLY A 340 12.67 -24.98 0.35
N LEU A 341 12.49 -25.86 -0.62
CA LEU A 341 12.98 -27.24 -0.59
C LEU A 341 14.22 -27.35 -1.48
N GLU A 342 15.34 -27.77 -0.91
CA GLU A 342 16.55 -28.11 -1.67
C GLU A 342 16.42 -29.54 -2.20
N ILE A 343 16.59 -29.69 -3.51
CA ILE A 343 16.69 -30.99 -4.18
C ILE A 343 18.17 -31.30 -4.37
N GLY A 344 18.64 -32.32 -3.67
CA GLY A 344 20.05 -32.70 -3.62
C GLY A 344 20.89 -31.82 -2.69
N LEU A 345 22.21 -31.84 -2.91
CA LEU A 345 23.18 -31.20 -2.03
C LEU A 345 23.42 -29.73 -2.42
N ASN A 346 23.13 -28.82 -1.49
CA ASN A 346 23.54 -27.43 -1.58
C ASN A 346 24.99 -27.29 -1.04
N ARG A 347 25.95 -27.07 -1.95
CA ARG A 347 27.38 -26.93 -1.61
C ARG A 347 27.67 -25.77 -0.66
N ALA A 348 26.86 -24.71 -0.71
CA ALA A 348 27.02 -23.53 0.14
C ALA A 348 26.88 -23.84 1.64
N ILE A 349 26.14 -24.90 1.99
CA ILE A 349 25.80 -25.24 3.37
C ILE A 349 26.35 -26.59 3.82
N GLU A 350 26.94 -27.38 2.93
CA GLU A 350 27.43 -28.73 3.21
C GLU A 350 28.35 -28.78 4.42
N ASN A 351 29.28 -27.82 4.52
CA ASN A 351 30.28 -27.75 5.59
C ASN A 351 29.86 -26.86 6.77
N LEU A 352 28.66 -26.27 6.75
CA LEU A 352 28.18 -25.44 7.84
C LEU A 352 27.75 -26.31 9.02
N LYS A 353 28.20 -25.91 10.21
CA LYS A 353 27.83 -26.60 11.46
C LYS A 353 26.32 -26.48 11.72
N THR A 354 25.74 -27.57 12.19
CA THR A 354 24.34 -27.59 12.62
C THR A 354 24.12 -26.72 13.86
N SER A 355 22.92 -26.18 14.00
CA SER A 355 22.52 -25.41 15.18
C SER A 355 22.42 -26.26 16.46
N SER A 356 22.33 -27.58 16.33
CA SER A 356 22.41 -28.54 17.45
C SER A 356 23.84 -28.83 17.91
N GLY A 357 24.86 -28.51 17.10
CA GLY A 357 26.28 -28.73 17.38
C GLY A 357 26.80 -30.09 16.93
N GLY A 358 28.13 -30.21 16.80
CA GLY A 358 28.86 -31.48 16.61
C GLY A 358 29.04 -31.94 15.15
N GLU A 359 28.04 -31.74 14.30
CA GLU A 359 28.02 -32.23 12.89
C GLU A 359 27.73 -31.08 11.91
N VAL A 360 27.90 -31.34 10.61
CA VAL A 360 27.59 -30.36 9.53
C VAL A 360 26.31 -30.73 8.79
N TYR A 361 25.67 -29.79 8.11
CA TYR A 361 24.41 -30.07 7.39
C TYR A 361 24.58 -31.08 6.25
N GLY A 362 25.77 -31.20 5.67
CA GLY A 362 26.10 -32.21 4.65
C GLY A 362 25.91 -33.66 5.14
N ASP A 363 25.99 -33.90 6.46
CA ASP A 363 25.84 -35.22 7.07
C ASP A 363 24.37 -35.69 7.18
N TYR A 364 23.41 -34.84 6.77
CA TYR A 364 21.97 -35.06 6.98
C TYR A 364 21.16 -35.14 5.67
N GLN A 365 21.80 -35.54 4.56
CA GLN A 365 21.12 -35.61 3.26
C GLN A 365 19.93 -36.58 3.25
N ASP A 366 20.09 -37.75 3.87
CA ASP A 366 19.03 -38.76 3.95
C ASP A 366 17.86 -38.25 4.81
N GLU A 367 18.14 -37.61 5.95
CA GLU A 367 17.11 -37.00 6.78
C GLU A 367 16.41 -35.83 6.07
N ALA A 368 17.14 -35.04 5.27
CA ALA A 368 16.57 -33.95 4.49
C ALA A 368 15.63 -34.45 3.40
N LEU A 369 16.01 -35.52 2.68
CA LEU A 369 15.16 -36.20 1.70
C LEU A 369 13.92 -36.80 2.38
N MET A 370 14.10 -37.54 3.48
CA MET A 370 13.00 -38.14 4.23
C MET A 370 12.02 -37.09 4.74
N PHE A 371 12.51 -35.95 5.22
CA PHE A 371 11.67 -34.84 5.64
C PHE A 371 10.93 -34.20 4.47
N ALA A 372 11.61 -33.95 3.34
CA ALA A 372 10.99 -33.39 2.15
C ALA A 372 9.88 -34.30 1.60
N GLN A 373 10.12 -35.61 1.52
CA GLN A 373 9.10 -36.58 1.11
C GLN A 373 7.90 -36.58 2.07
N ALA A 374 8.14 -36.61 3.38
CA ALA A 374 7.07 -36.53 4.36
C ALA A 374 6.25 -35.23 4.23
N PHE A 375 6.91 -34.12 3.88
CA PHE A 375 6.27 -32.84 3.65
C PHE A 375 5.38 -32.84 2.41
N ILE A 376 5.90 -33.31 1.27
CA ILE A 376 5.14 -33.43 0.02
C ILE A 376 3.95 -34.39 0.16
N ASP A 377 4.13 -35.53 0.81
CA ASP A 377 3.06 -36.50 1.08
C ASP A 377 1.91 -35.88 1.88
N VAL A 378 2.25 -35.10 2.92
CA VAL A 378 1.27 -34.39 3.73
C VAL A 378 0.55 -33.33 2.90
N LEU A 379 1.27 -32.55 2.09
CA LEU A 379 0.63 -31.55 1.22
C LEU A 379 -0.33 -32.20 0.23
N LYS A 380 0.06 -33.30 -0.43
CA LYS A 380 -0.80 -34.08 -1.35
C LYS A 380 -2.11 -34.51 -0.65
N LYS A 381 -2.00 -35.05 0.56
CA LYS A 381 -3.16 -35.45 1.38
C LYS A 381 -4.03 -34.27 1.80
N GLU A 382 -3.44 -33.17 2.22
CA GLU A 382 -4.17 -32.01 2.75
C GLU A 382 -4.84 -31.18 1.66
N PHE A 383 -4.19 -31.00 0.51
CA PHE A 383 -4.74 -30.25 -0.63
C PHE A 383 -5.79 -31.02 -1.41
N SER A 384 -5.71 -32.35 -1.50
CA SER A 384 -6.78 -33.16 -2.13
C SER A 384 -8.13 -33.03 -1.42
N ARG A 385 -8.12 -32.69 -0.12
CA ARG A 385 -9.32 -32.46 0.69
C ARG A 385 -9.83 -31.03 0.60
N ALA A 386 -8.93 -30.05 0.65
CA ALA A 386 -9.29 -28.64 0.55
C ALA A 386 -8.07 -27.81 0.13
N PRO A 387 -8.22 -26.88 -0.83
CA PRO A 387 -7.13 -25.99 -1.21
C PRO A 387 -6.65 -25.15 -0.03
N LEU A 388 -5.33 -24.99 0.09
CA LEU A 388 -4.67 -24.06 1.01
C LEU A 388 -4.12 -22.89 0.20
N TYR A 389 -4.57 -21.68 0.52
CA TYR A 389 -4.25 -20.49 -0.29
C TYR A 389 -2.96 -19.80 0.12
N ASN A 390 -2.41 -20.18 1.26
CA ASN A 390 -1.39 -19.42 1.96
C ASN A 390 -0.06 -20.17 2.14
N ILE A 391 0.09 -21.28 1.43
CA ILE A 391 1.27 -22.12 1.44
C ILE A 391 1.78 -22.23 0.01
N ASN A 392 3.04 -21.88 -0.19
CA ASN A 392 3.74 -21.93 -1.46
C ASN A 392 5.01 -22.77 -1.33
N LEU A 393 5.44 -23.36 -2.43
CA LEU A 393 6.67 -24.14 -2.52
C LEU A 393 7.67 -23.47 -3.46
N ILE A 394 8.93 -23.41 -3.05
CA ILE A 394 10.06 -23.11 -3.91
C ILE A 394 10.91 -24.38 -3.98
N VAL A 395 11.05 -24.97 -5.16
CA VAL A 395 11.77 -26.22 -5.38
C VAL A 395 13.09 -25.89 -6.05
N LYS A 396 14.19 -26.01 -5.31
CA LYS A 396 15.52 -25.55 -5.72
C LYS A 396 16.30 -26.73 -6.26
N VAL A 397 16.48 -26.77 -7.58
CA VAL A 397 17.13 -27.89 -8.27
C VAL A 397 18.60 -27.57 -8.48
N ARG A 398 19.48 -28.41 -7.93
CA ARG A 398 20.94 -28.28 -8.00
C ARG A 398 21.56 -29.18 -9.07
N GLU A 399 22.79 -28.88 -9.45
CA GLU A 399 23.54 -29.70 -10.40
C GLU A 399 23.65 -31.16 -9.91
N GLY A 400 23.31 -32.11 -10.78
CA GLY A 400 23.45 -33.54 -10.48
C GLY A 400 22.50 -34.09 -9.40
N SER A 401 21.55 -33.28 -8.90
CA SER A 401 20.61 -33.64 -7.83
C SER A 401 19.52 -34.63 -8.23
N LEU A 402 19.14 -34.66 -9.51
CA LEU A 402 18.04 -35.49 -10.02
C LEU A 402 18.50 -36.92 -10.26
N LYS A 403 18.81 -37.64 -9.17
CA LYS A 403 19.24 -39.05 -9.16
C LYS A 403 18.59 -39.80 -7.99
N GLY A 404 18.36 -41.09 -8.17
CA GLY A 404 17.80 -41.95 -7.13
C GLY A 404 16.44 -41.45 -6.64
N GLU A 405 16.23 -41.47 -5.33
CA GLU A 405 14.95 -41.09 -4.69
C GLU A 405 14.57 -39.61 -4.88
N TRP A 406 15.52 -38.73 -5.18
CA TRP A 406 15.21 -37.33 -5.51
C TRP A 406 14.38 -37.19 -6.79
N VAL A 407 14.51 -38.13 -7.74
CA VAL A 407 13.68 -38.15 -8.96
C VAL A 407 12.21 -38.39 -8.61
N GLU A 408 11.95 -39.36 -7.74
CA GLU A 408 10.60 -39.70 -7.32
C GLU A 408 9.96 -38.56 -6.50
N LEU A 409 10.73 -37.92 -5.61
CA LEU A 409 10.26 -36.72 -4.90
C LEU A 409 9.85 -35.60 -5.87
N VAL A 410 10.65 -35.34 -6.91
CA VAL A 410 10.32 -34.30 -7.89
C VAL A 410 9.07 -34.66 -8.71
N LYS A 411 8.84 -35.94 -9.02
CA LYS A 411 7.59 -36.38 -9.66
C LYS A 411 6.39 -36.17 -8.74
N ASP A 412 6.51 -36.52 -7.46
CA ASP A 412 5.47 -36.25 -6.45
C ASP A 412 5.17 -34.75 -6.28
N ILE A 413 6.19 -33.90 -6.39
CA ILE A 413 6.01 -32.43 -6.41
C ILE A 413 5.14 -32.01 -7.60
N HIS A 414 5.31 -32.59 -8.79
CA HIS A 414 4.46 -32.28 -9.94
C HIS A 414 3.01 -32.74 -9.73
N ASP A 415 2.76 -33.85 -9.04
CA ASP A 415 1.39 -34.23 -8.62
C ASP A 415 0.79 -33.18 -7.68
N VAL A 416 1.58 -32.69 -6.72
CA VAL A 416 1.14 -31.64 -5.79
C VAL A 416 0.84 -30.33 -6.54
N MET A 417 1.61 -29.98 -7.58
CA MET A 417 1.32 -28.84 -8.45
C MET A 417 -0.03 -28.97 -9.18
N ARG A 418 -0.36 -30.18 -9.66
CA ARG A 418 -1.65 -30.45 -10.33
C ARG A 418 -2.84 -30.31 -9.39
N LEU A 419 -2.66 -30.58 -8.10
CA LEU A 419 -3.65 -30.28 -7.05
C LEU A 419 -3.80 -28.78 -6.76
N GLY A 420 -3.09 -27.93 -7.49
CA GLY A 420 -3.17 -26.47 -7.39
C GLY A 420 -2.36 -25.91 -6.22
N VAL A 421 -1.32 -26.60 -5.75
CA VAL A 421 -0.34 -25.99 -4.85
C VAL A 421 0.54 -25.03 -5.65
N PRO A 422 0.63 -23.75 -5.25
CA PRO A 422 1.57 -22.83 -5.86
C PRO A 422 3.02 -23.31 -5.69
N THR A 423 3.68 -23.67 -6.79
CA THR A 423 5.09 -24.12 -6.76
C THR A 423 5.91 -23.40 -7.80
N ILE A 424 7.07 -22.86 -7.40
CA ILE A 424 8.09 -22.33 -8.29
C ILE A 424 9.21 -23.35 -8.36
N ILE A 425 9.60 -23.73 -9.58
CA ILE A 425 10.82 -24.49 -9.82
C ILE A 425 11.95 -23.49 -10.05
N ALA A 426 12.96 -23.51 -9.17
CA ALA A 426 14.14 -22.66 -9.28
C ALA A 426 15.30 -23.45 -9.90
N ASN A 427 15.82 -22.93 -11.02
CA ASN A 427 16.97 -23.48 -11.74
C ASN A 427 18.26 -22.93 -11.14
N LEU A 428 18.87 -23.73 -10.25
CA LEU A 428 20.15 -23.44 -9.60
C LEU A 428 21.22 -24.47 -10.03
N THR A 429 21.08 -25.04 -11.23
CA THR A 429 21.97 -26.08 -11.74
C THR A 429 23.37 -25.57 -12.11
N ASP A 430 23.54 -24.26 -12.22
CA ASP A 430 24.82 -23.56 -12.45
C ASP A 430 25.22 -22.67 -11.25
N VAL A 431 24.53 -22.79 -10.11
CA VAL A 431 24.73 -21.93 -8.93
C VAL A 431 25.23 -22.75 -7.74
N ASN A 432 26.43 -22.44 -7.27
CA ASN A 432 27.02 -23.08 -6.08
C ASN A 432 26.55 -22.44 -4.76
N ASP A 433 26.28 -21.14 -4.76
CA ASP A 433 25.81 -20.38 -3.59
C ASP A 433 24.28 -20.49 -3.38
N ASN A 434 23.75 -19.72 -2.43
CA ASN A 434 22.32 -19.62 -2.21
C ASN A 434 21.68 -18.45 -2.98
N ILE A 435 20.53 -18.73 -3.60
CA ILE A 435 19.56 -17.72 -4.04
C ILE A 435 18.23 -18.11 -3.42
N SER A 436 17.63 -17.20 -2.65
CA SER A 436 16.27 -17.39 -2.12
C SER A 436 15.25 -16.75 -3.06
N PHE A 437 14.02 -17.25 -3.02
CA PHE A 437 12.93 -16.77 -3.86
C PHE A 437 11.69 -16.52 -3.01
N SER A 438 10.95 -15.47 -3.32
CA SER A 438 9.58 -15.31 -2.81
C SER A 438 8.59 -16.16 -3.61
N SER A 439 7.37 -16.30 -3.10
CA SER A 439 6.22 -16.89 -3.79
C SER A 439 5.83 -16.19 -5.10
N TYR A 440 6.30 -14.96 -5.31
CA TYR A 440 6.11 -14.17 -6.53
C TYR A 440 7.20 -14.43 -7.59
N GLY A 441 8.31 -15.06 -7.20
CA GLY A 441 9.50 -15.22 -8.06
C GLY A 441 10.52 -14.09 -7.94
N PHE A 442 10.37 -13.18 -6.96
CA PHE A 442 11.43 -12.21 -6.66
C PHE A 442 12.66 -12.93 -6.11
N ARG A 443 13.85 -12.51 -6.52
CA ARG A 443 15.13 -13.13 -6.16
C ARG A 443 15.86 -12.37 -5.07
N PHE A 444 16.32 -13.10 -4.07
CA PHE A 444 17.30 -12.67 -3.08
C PHE A 444 18.65 -13.28 -3.49
N GLU A 445 19.36 -12.57 -4.35
CA GLU A 445 20.67 -12.96 -4.85
C GLU A 445 21.73 -12.06 -4.20
N ALA A 446 22.66 -12.68 -3.48
CA ALA A 446 23.70 -11.94 -2.76
C ALA A 446 24.78 -11.40 -3.68
N PHE A 447 25.39 -10.28 -3.28
CA PHE A 447 26.55 -9.72 -3.99
C PHE A 447 27.85 -10.32 -3.49
N SER A 448 27.92 -10.69 -2.21
CA SER A 448 29.15 -11.15 -1.57
C SER A 448 28.95 -12.37 -0.69
N ASP A 449 28.08 -12.27 0.32
CA ASP A 449 27.87 -13.30 1.33
C ASP A 449 26.39 -13.65 1.39
N TRP A 450 26.07 -14.82 0.85
CA TRP A 450 24.70 -15.31 0.78
C TRP A 450 24.09 -15.50 2.16
N GLU A 451 24.87 -15.86 3.18
CA GLU A 451 24.33 -16.16 4.50
C GLU A 451 23.76 -14.89 5.14
N VAL A 452 24.46 -13.76 5.01
CA VAL A 452 24.04 -12.47 5.58
C VAL A 452 23.14 -11.65 4.66
N GLU A 453 23.21 -11.86 3.35
CA GLU A 453 22.42 -11.10 2.38
C GLU A 453 21.13 -11.80 1.95
N THR A 454 20.97 -13.12 2.12
CA THR A 454 19.74 -13.81 1.66
C THR A 454 18.82 -14.29 2.79
N LEU A 455 19.32 -14.41 4.03
CA LEU A 455 18.55 -14.91 5.16
C LEU A 455 18.34 -13.84 6.25
N ALA A 456 17.19 -13.87 6.91
CA ALA A 456 16.72 -12.82 7.82
C ALA A 456 16.73 -11.43 7.17
N VAL A 457 16.29 -11.33 5.91
CA VAL A 457 16.41 -10.12 5.08
C VAL A 457 15.04 -9.70 4.56
N PRO A 458 14.70 -8.39 4.63
CA PRO A 458 13.47 -7.88 4.05
C PRO A 458 13.65 -7.48 2.57
N MET A 459 12.53 -7.41 1.85
CA MET A 459 12.44 -6.82 0.51
C MET A 459 11.28 -5.81 0.45
N ILE A 460 11.48 -4.75 -0.31
CA ILE A 460 10.43 -3.80 -0.72
C ILE A 460 10.21 -3.90 -2.23
N ALA A 461 9.02 -4.33 -2.66
CA ALA A 461 8.82 -4.92 -3.99
C ALA A 461 7.78 -4.21 -4.87
N ASP A 462 7.66 -2.88 -4.75
CA ASP A 462 6.36 -2.24 -5.01
C ASP A 462 6.37 -1.01 -5.93
N VAL A 463 7.52 -0.59 -6.48
CA VAL A 463 7.54 0.55 -7.43
C VAL A 463 7.51 0.03 -8.85
N SER A 464 6.43 0.31 -9.58
CA SER A 464 6.24 -0.11 -10.96
C SER A 464 6.20 1.08 -11.92
N ILE A 465 6.88 0.99 -13.06
CA ILE A 465 6.87 1.99 -14.14
C ILE A 465 5.84 1.59 -15.20
N ASN A 466 5.00 2.54 -15.60
CA ASN A 466 4.03 2.37 -16.69
C ASN A 466 4.72 2.42 -18.08
N MET A 467 5.29 1.30 -18.52
CA MET A 467 5.99 1.24 -19.82
C MET A 467 5.08 1.62 -21.00
N PRO A 468 3.81 1.14 -21.08
CA PRO A 468 2.89 1.52 -22.16
C PRO A 468 2.68 3.02 -22.29
N ARG A 469 2.45 3.73 -21.17
CA ARG A 469 2.32 5.19 -21.13
C ARG A 469 3.55 5.88 -21.72
N LEU A 470 4.74 5.44 -21.30
CA LEU A 470 6.00 6.04 -21.76
C LEU A 470 6.25 5.77 -23.25
N ALA A 471 5.92 4.57 -23.74
CA ALA A 471 5.96 4.27 -25.18
C ALA A 471 4.99 5.18 -25.96
N GLN A 472 3.77 5.35 -25.47
CA GLN A 472 2.73 6.13 -26.12
C GLN A 472 3.14 7.61 -26.30
N ILE A 473 3.66 8.25 -25.25
CA ILE A 473 4.09 9.65 -25.33
C ILE A 473 5.36 9.86 -26.16
N SER A 474 6.14 8.79 -26.38
CA SER A 474 7.39 8.83 -27.14
C SER A 474 7.19 8.82 -28.64
N LYS A 475 5.99 8.42 -29.12
CA LYS A 475 5.61 8.43 -30.54
C LYS A 475 6.64 7.73 -31.45
N GLY A 476 7.17 6.60 -30.99
CA GLY A 476 8.15 5.77 -31.72
C GLY A 476 9.60 6.28 -31.71
N SER A 477 9.94 7.33 -30.96
CA SER A 477 11.33 7.80 -30.84
C SER A 477 12.04 7.14 -29.65
N ASP A 478 13.10 6.38 -29.93
CA ASP A 478 13.94 5.70 -28.93
C ASP A 478 14.55 6.69 -27.92
N GLU A 479 14.99 7.86 -28.39
CA GLU A 479 15.58 8.91 -27.55
C GLU A 479 14.54 9.50 -26.60
N ARG A 480 13.33 9.82 -27.10
CA ARG A 480 12.24 10.33 -26.24
C ARG A 480 11.79 9.28 -25.22
N LEU A 481 11.72 8.01 -25.62
CA LEU A 481 11.41 6.91 -24.71
C LEU A 481 12.43 6.84 -23.59
N TRP A 482 13.72 6.91 -23.93
CA TRP A 482 14.78 6.93 -22.93
C TRP A 482 14.71 8.14 -22.01
N GLU A 483 14.57 9.36 -22.53
CA GLU A 483 14.51 10.58 -21.70
C GLU A 483 13.35 10.53 -20.69
N ASN A 484 12.20 10.02 -21.11
CA ASN A 484 11.04 9.86 -20.23
C ASN A 484 11.25 8.72 -19.22
N LEU A 485 11.83 7.60 -19.65
CA LEU A 485 12.20 6.50 -18.76
C LEU A 485 13.18 6.95 -17.70
N GLN A 486 14.26 7.64 -18.06
CA GLN A 486 15.28 8.10 -17.14
C GLN A 486 14.68 8.97 -16.03
N LYS A 487 13.87 9.98 -16.40
CA LYS A 487 13.17 10.83 -15.42
C LYS A 487 12.24 10.03 -14.51
N THR A 488 11.56 9.03 -15.05
CA THR A 488 10.61 8.21 -14.30
C THR A 488 11.34 7.24 -13.36
N VAL A 489 12.45 6.66 -13.80
CA VAL A 489 13.36 5.82 -13.00
C VAL A 489 13.95 6.63 -11.85
N ASP A 490 14.37 7.88 -12.07
CA ASP A 490 14.90 8.74 -11.01
C ASP A 490 13.86 8.99 -9.90
N ARG A 491 12.61 9.28 -10.27
CA ARG A 491 11.49 9.42 -9.31
C ARG A 491 11.20 8.11 -8.57
N ALA A 492 11.28 6.98 -9.27
CA ALA A 492 11.08 5.67 -8.68
C ALA A 492 12.18 5.31 -7.67
N ILE A 493 13.45 5.59 -7.99
CA ILE A 493 14.58 5.43 -7.06
C ILE A 493 14.38 6.31 -5.84
N GLU A 494 13.94 7.55 -6.02
CA GLU A 494 13.67 8.46 -4.90
C GLU A 494 12.55 7.92 -3.99
N ALA A 495 11.45 7.43 -4.56
CA ALA A 495 10.39 6.77 -3.79
C ALA A 495 10.92 5.56 -2.97
N ILE A 496 11.80 4.76 -3.57
CA ILE A 496 12.44 3.60 -2.90
C ILE A 496 13.31 4.06 -1.73
N ARG A 497 14.13 5.12 -1.90
CA ARG A 497 14.99 5.66 -0.84
C ARG A 497 14.16 6.15 0.35
N ILE A 498 13.11 6.90 0.08
CA ILE A 498 12.21 7.43 1.11
C ILE A 498 11.53 6.29 1.85
N ARG A 499 11.14 5.23 1.14
CA ARG A 499 10.60 4.02 1.79
C ARG A 499 11.61 3.39 2.73
N LYS A 500 12.85 3.17 2.28
CA LYS A 500 13.92 2.58 3.11
C LYS A 500 14.15 3.39 4.37
N GLU A 501 14.30 4.70 4.23
CA GLU A 501 14.50 5.61 5.37
C GLU A 501 13.31 5.55 6.33
N THR A 502 12.09 5.59 5.80
CA THR A 502 10.88 5.55 6.64
C THR A 502 10.77 4.24 7.41
N LEU A 503 11.02 3.09 6.77
CA LEU A 503 11.02 1.79 7.45
C LEU A 503 12.13 1.66 8.49
N GLU A 504 13.33 2.18 8.20
CA GLU A 504 14.42 2.22 9.19
C GLU A 504 14.01 3.04 10.42
N ASN A 505 13.32 4.16 10.21
CA ASN A 505 12.78 4.97 11.29
C ASN A 505 11.70 4.23 12.08
N ARG A 506 10.81 3.45 11.44
CA ARG A 506 9.82 2.61 12.15
C ARG A 506 10.48 1.55 13.03
N ILE A 507 11.58 0.96 12.58
CA ILE A 507 12.38 0.03 13.40
C ILE A 507 12.94 0.77 14.61
N LYS A 508 13.57 1.94 14.42
CA LYS A 508 14.14 2.77 15.51
C LYS A 508 13.09 3.25 16.52
N GLU A 509 11.89 3.57 16.06
CA GLU A 509 10.74 3.96 16.89
C GLU A 509 10.11 2.79 17.66
N GLY A 510 10.51 1.54 17.35
CA GLY A 510 9.93 0.34 17.96
C GLY A 510 8.55 -0.03 17.44
N LEU A 511 8.16 0.44 16.25
CA LEU A 511 6.86 0.15 15.61
C LEU A 511 6.83 -1.19 14.86
N LEU A 512 7.96 -1.89 14.76
CA LEU A 512 8.10 -3.22 14.17
C LEU A 512 8.68 -4.25 15.18
N PRO A 513 8.05 -4.40 16.36
CA PRO A 513 8.63 -5.11 17.50
C PRO A 513 8.84 -6.62 17.28
N THR A 514 8.16 -7.21 16.29
CA THR A 514 8.23 -8.64 15.99
C THR A 514 9.35 -8.96 15.01
N ILE A 515 9.46 -8.21 13.93
CA ILE A 515 10.49 -8.49 12.91
C ILE A 515 11.83 -7.88 13.27
N SER A 516 11.89 -6.76 14.00
CA SER A 516 13.18 -6.18 14.41
C SER A 516 13.06 -5.22 15.58
N GLN A 517 13.78 -5.52 16.66
CA GLN A 517 13.92 -4.58 17.77
C GLN A 517 15.11 -3.63 17.53
N PRO A 518 15.06 -2.38 18.04
CA PRO A 518 16.18 -1.43 17.90
C PRO A 518 17.50 -1.96 18.46
N ASP A 519 17.45 -2.61 19.63
CA ASP A 519 18.64 -3.00 20.39
C ASP A 519 19.19 -4.39 20.03
N ASP A 520 18.35 -5.27 19.49
CA ASP A 520 18.71 -6.63 19.04
C ASP A 520 17.99 -6.94 17.71
N PRO A 521 18.51 -6.45 16.58
CA PRO A 521 17.83 -6.57 15.30
C PRO A 521 17.90 -8.01 14.79
N TYR A 522 16.74 -8.66 14.64
CA TYR A 522 16.61 -9.96 13.99
C TYR A 522 16.82 -9.84 12.47
N ILE A 523 16.15 -8.88 11.81
CA ILE A 523 16.35 -8.67 10.38
C ILE A 523 17.63 -7.86 10.09
N ARG A 524 18.30 -8.26 9.02
CA ARG A 524 19.48 -7.60 8.48
C ARG A 524 19.06 -6.49 7.52
N PHE A 525 18.49 -5.41 8.06
CA PHE A 525 17.92 -4.32 7.26
C PHE A 525 18.92 -3.67 6.28
N LYS A 526 20.22 -3.65 6.60
CA LYS A 526 21.27 -3.14 5.70
C LYS A 526 21.38 -3.93 4.38
N ALA A 527 20.92 -5.17 4.36
CA ALA A 527 20.88 -6.02 3.19
C ALA A 527 19.51 -6.01 2.47
N ILE A 528 18.64 -5.03 2.76
CA ILE A 528 17.31 -4.91 2.16
C ILE A 528 17.36 -4.92 0.62
N PHE A 529 16.48 -5.72 0.02
CA PHE A 529 16.29 -5.77 -1.43
C PHE A 529 15.23 -4.77 -1.85
N SER A 530 15.39 -4.18 -3.04
CA SER A 530 14.41 -3.27 -3.61
C SER A 530 14.23 -3.55 -5.08
N THR A 531 12.98 -3.56 -5.55
CA THR A 531 12.67 -3.87 -6.95
C THR A 531 12.05 -2.68 -7.66
N LEU A 532 12.41 -2.53 -8.92
CA LEU A 532 11.75 -1.66 -9.89
C LEU A 532 11.03 -2.54 -10.93
N GLY A 533 9.71 -2.56 -10.87
CA GLY A 533 8.86 -3.31 -11.78
C GLY A 533 8.63 -2.58 -13.10
N LEU A 534 8.64 -3.31 -14.21
CA LEU A 534 8.26 -2.79 -15.52
C LEU A 534 6.94 -3.42 -15.95
N ILE A 535 5.86 -2.65 -15.84
CA ILE A 535 4.54 -3.16 -16.20
C ILE A 535 4.28 -2.99 -17.69
N GLY A 536 3.61 -3.97 -18.30
CA GLY A 536 3.18 -3.89 -19.69
C GLY A 536 4.33 -3.81 -20.70
N LEU A 537 5.43 -4.54 -20.49
CA LEU A 537 6.61 -4.47 -21.36
C LEU A 537 6.29 -4.88 -22.81
N ASN A 538 5.51 -5.96 -22.99
CA ASN A 538 5.12 -6.40 -24.33
C ASN A 538 4.20 -5.37 -25.01
N GLU A 539 3.25 -4.79 -24.26
CA GLU A 539 2.36 -3.74 -24.74
C GLU A 539 3.13 -2.49 -25.15
N ALA A 540 4.10 -2.07 -24.35
CA ALA A 540 5.00 -0.96 -24.67
C ALA A 540 5.80 -1.24 -25.96
N THR A 541 6.22 -2.49 -26.17
CA THR A 541 6.93 -2.91 -27.39
C THR A 541 6.06 -2.70 -28.63
N ILE A 542 4.79 -3.12 -28.56
CA ILE A 542 3.83 -2.98 -29.66
C ILE A 542 3.53 -1.51 -29.92
N ILE A 543 3.28 -0.72 -28.88
CA ILE A 543 3.02 0.73 -29.02
C ILE A 543 4.20 1.43 -29.68
N HIS A 544 5.43 1.09 -29.27
CA HIS A 544 6.63 1.79 -29.71
C HIS A 544 7.09 1.37 -31.10
N THR A 545 6.97 0.07 -31.43
CA THR A 545 7.60 -0.52 -32.64
C THR A 545 6.59 -1.08 -33.65
N GLY A 546 5.33 -1.28 -33.27
CA GLY A 546 4.29 -1.90 -34.08
C GLY A 546 4.25 -3.43 -34.05
N ALA A 547 5.16 -4.10 -33.33
CA ALA A 547 5.16 -5.56 -33.14
C ALA A 547 5.55 -5.97 -31.71
N ASP A 548 5.22 -7.19 -31.35
CA ASP A 548 5.46 -7.76 -30.01
C ASP A 548 6.90 -8.23 -29.80
N LEU A 549 7.20 -8.73 -28.59
CA LEU A 549 8.51 -9.23 -28.21
C LEU A 549 8.94 -10.54 -28.89
N SER A 550 8.04 -11.21 -29.62
CA SER A 550 8.39 -12.38 -30.45
C SER A 550 9.07 -11.96 -31.75
N ASN A 551 8.84 -10.72 -32.20
CA ASN A 551 9.53 -10.14 -33.35
C ASN A 551 10.97 -9.76 -32.98
N ALA A 552 11.93 -10.23 -33.78
CA ALA A 552 13.37 -10.05 -33.48
C ALA A 552 13.83 -8.59 -33.48
N SER A 553 13.34 -7.73 -34.37
CA SER A 553 13.74 -6.32 -34.40
C SER A 553 13.14 -5.54 -33.24
N SER A 554 11.86 -5.78 -32.92
CA SER A 554 11.20 -5.16 -31.76
C SER A 554 11.83 -5.62 -30.44
N GLN A 555 12.16 -6.90 -30.32
CA GLN A 555 12.88 -7.47 -29.18
C GLN A 555 14.26 -6.81 -29.00
N ALA A 556 15.01 -6.60 -30.09
CA ALA A 556 16.34 -5.97 -30.02
C ALA A 556 16.28 -4.53 -29.49
N ILE A 557 15.29 -3.74 -29.93
CA ILE A 557 15.08 -2.37 -29.44
C ILE A 557 14.76 -2.40 -27.94
N MET A 558 13.86 -3.27 -27.49
CA MET A 558 13.53 -3.35 -26.07
C MET A 558 14.69 -3.86 -25.22
N ILE A 559 15.44 -4.86 -25.67
CA ILE A 559 16.66 -5.32 -24.97
C ILE A 559 17.66 -4.17 -24.81
N LYS A 560 17.85 -3.34 -25.84
CA LYS A 560 18.70 -2.14 -25.76
C LYS A 560 18.19 -1.17 -24.68
N THR A 561 16.88 -0.91 -24.65
CA THR A 561 16.25 -0.06 -23.62
C THR A 561 16.42 -0.62 -22.21
N LEU A 562 16.14 -1.91 -22.00
CA LEU A 562 16.29 -2.58 -20.70
C LEU A 562 17.72 -2.56 -20.20
N ARG A 563 18.70 -2.78 -21.08
CA ARG A 563 20.13 -2.67 -20.72
C ARG A 563 20.50 -1.26 -20.28
N ARG A 564 19.95 -0.22 -20.91
CA ARG A 564 20.17 1.18 -20.47
C ARG A 564 19.57 1.43 -19.08
N ILE A 565 18.36 0.93 -18.80
CA ILE A 565 17.75 1.01 -17.47
C ILE A 565 18.64 0.28 -16.45
N ARG A 566 19.10 -0.93 -16.77
CA ARG A 566 19.97 -1.71 -15.91
C ARG A 566 21.27 -0.98 -15.59
N SER A 567 21.95 -0.44 -16.61
CA SER A 567 23.16 0.36 -16.42
C SER A 567 22.92 1.62 -15.58
N TRP A 568 21.75 2.25 -15.71
CA TRP A 568 21.36 3.40 -14.89
C TRP A 568 21.18 3.02 -13.42
N LEU A 569 20.50 1.90 -13.14
CA LEU A 569 20.34 1.36 -11.79
C LEU A 569 21.69 0.95 -11.18
N ASP A 570 22.55 0.29 -11.94
CA ASP A 570 23.88 -0.14 -11.48
C ASP A 570 24.82 1.04 -11.21
N ALA A 571 24.64 2.16 -11.92
CA ALA A 571 25.37 3.40 -11.65
C ALA A 571 24.83 4.15 -10.42
N SER A 572 23.58 3.86 -10.00
CA SER A 572 23.03 4.40 -8.77
C SER A 572 23.72 3.74 -7.57
N ARG A 573 23.83 4.48 -6.45
CA ARG A 573 24.37 3.91 -5.20
C ARG A 573 23.38 2.97 -4.50
N ASP A 574 22.16 2.87 -5.00
CA ASP A 574 21.09 2.12 -4.39
C ASP A 574 21.05 0.70 -4.95
N LYS A 575 21.02 -0.31 -4.06
CA LYS A 575 20.75 -1.69 -4.44
C LYS A 575 19.27 -1.81 -4.87
N VAL A 576 19.01 -1.57 -6.15
CA VAL A 576 17.71 -1.70 -6.81
C VAL A 576 17.85 -2.63 -8.01
N GLY A 577 17.05 -3.70 -8.02
CA GLY A 577 17.01 -4.61 -9.15
C GLY A 577 15.78 -4.43 -10.03
N LEU A 578 15.90 -4.91 -11.25
CA LEU A 578 14.84 -4.82 -12.26
C LEU A 578 14.02 -6.11 -12.29
N THR A 579 12.71 -5.99 -12.47
CA THR A 579 11.78 -7.12 -12.51
C THR A 579 10.63 -6.89 -13.49
N SER A 580 10.07 -7.97 -14.04
CA SER A 580 8.78 -7.93 -14.76
C SER A 580 7.59 -8.18 -13.85
N ILE A 581 7.83 -8.50 -12.57
CA ILE A 581 6.80 -8.84 -11.59
C ILE A 581 6.28 -7.55 -10.95
N CYS A 582 5.01 -7.26 -11.17
CA CYS A 582 4.23 -6.14 -10.66
C CYS A 582 2.95 -6.66 -10.00
N GLY A 583 2.36 -5.89 -9.08
CA GLY A 583 1.11 -6.29 -8.43
C GLY A 583 -0.12 -6.09 -9.32
N GLU A 584 -1.21 -6.78 -8.96
CA GLU A 584 -2.46 -6.74 -9.73
C GLU A 584 -3.15 -5.36 -9.68
N GLU A 585 -2.92 -4.61 -8.59
CA GLU A 585 -3.42 -3.24 -8.44
C GLU A 585 -2.73 -2.32 -9.46
N ALA A 586 -1.41 -2.46 -9.64
CA ALA A 586 -0.65 -1.70 -10.64
C ALA A 586 -1.27 -1.85 -12.03
N ALA A 587 -1.49 -3.10 -12.47
CA ALA A 587 -2.03 -3.39 -13.80
C ALA A 587 -3.40 -2.75 -14.00
N SER A 588 -4.30 -2.97 -13.04
CA SER A 588 -5.68 -2.49 -13.11
C SER A 588 -5.77 -0.98 -13.01
N ARG A 589 -4.96 -0.35 -12.16
CA ARG A 589 -4.99 1.11 -11.98
C ARG A 589 -4.42 1.84 -13.19
N LEU A 590 -3.26 1.40 -13.68
CA LEU A 590 -2.54 2.08 -14.75
C LEU A 590 -3.29 1.99 -16.08
N ILE A 591 -3.87 0.83 -16.43
CA ILE A 591 -4.70 0.70 -17.63
C ILE A 591 -5.93 1.61 -17.58
N ASN A 592 -6.57 1.73 -16.40
CA ASN A 592 -7.75 2.59 -16.25
C ASN A 592 -7.41 4.09 -16.37
N LEU A 593 -6.27 4.53 -15.83
CA LEU A 593 -5.79 5.91 -16.02
C LEU A 593 -5.46 6.20 -17.48
N ASP A 594 -4.84 5.24 -18.17
CA ASP A 594 -4.50 5.35 -19.59
C ASP A 594 -5.76 5.37 -20.48
N LEU A 595 -6.74 4.52 -20.19
CA LEU A 595 -8.05 4.51 -20.85
C LEU A 595 -8.80 5.82 -20.70
N ASN A 596 -8.78 6.42 -19.50
CA ASN A 596 -9.43 7.72 -19.27
C ASN A 596 -8.74 8.87 -20.01
N ASN A 597 -7.41 8.82 -20.11
CA ASN A 597 -6.61 9.89 -20.72
C ASN A 597 -6.53 9.78 -22.25
N TYR A 598 -6.57 8.57 -22.81
CA TYR A 598 -6.33 8.33 -24.24
C TYR A 598 -7.47 7.63 -24.97
N GLY A 599 -8.48 7.16 -24.24
CA GLY A 599 -9.61 6.42 -24.80
C GLY A 599 -9.26 4.99 -25.24
N LYS A 600 -10.30 4.20 -25.57
CA LYS A 600 -10.17 2.80 -25.99
C LYS A 600 -9.54 2.62 -27.38
N SER A 601 -9.72 3.57 -28.30
CA SER A 601 -9.29 3.43 -29.69
C SER A 601 -7.77 3.35 -29.87
N ILE A 602 -7.00 3.97 -28.97
CA ILE A 602 -5.53 3.94 -28.99
C ILE A 602 -4.99 2.61 -28.45
N LEU A 603 -5.73 1.95 -27.54
CA LEU A 603 -5.37 0.64 -26.98
C LEU A 603 -5.83 -0.53 -27.87
N ASN A 604 -6.83 -0.33 -28.74
CA ASN A 604 -7.35 -1.37 -29.63
C ASN A 604 -6.41 -1.78 -30.78
N SER A 605 -5.37 -1.00 -31.10
CA SER A 605 -4.31 -1.41 -32.05
C SER A 605 -3.39 -2.50 -31.49
N GLN A 606 -3.56 -2.87 -30.22
CA GLN A 606 -2.68 -3.78 -29.46
C GLN A 606 -3.21 -5.21 -29.33
N GLY A 607 -4.29 -5.58 -30.03
CA GLY A 607 -4.85 -6.94 -29.98
C GLY A 607 -5.70 -7.27 -28.74
N PHE A 608 -6.03 -6.28 -27.89
CA PHE A 608 -6.85 -6.50 -26.69
C PHE A 608 -8.32 -6.77 -27.01
N ARG A 609 -8.66 -8.06 -26.95
CA ARG A 609 -10.00 -8.59 -27.16
C ARG A 609 -10.90 -8.18 -25.98
N ARG A 610 -11.76 -7.19 -26.21
CA ARG A 610 -12.87 -6.75 -25.32
C ARG A 610 -12.50 -6.03 -24.00
N GLU A 611 -11.63 -6.58 -23.16
CA GLU A 611 -11.25 -6.02 -21.84
C GLU A 611 -9.71 -5.85 -21.74
N PRO A 612 -9.17 -4.62 -21.95
CA PRO A 612 -7.74 -4.36 -21.92
C PRO A 612 -7.11 -4.63 -20.54
N TYR A 613 -5.89 -5.15 -20.54
CA TYR A 613 -5.06 -5.32 -19.33
C TYR A 613 -3.59 -5.10 -19.68
N TYR A 614 -2.78 -4.74 -18.69
CA TYR A 614 -1.33 -4.74 -18.83
C TYR A 614 -0.75 -6.02 -18.26
N THR A 615 0.22 -6.58 -18.98
CA THR A 615 0.96 -7.76 -18.54
C THR A 615 1.78 -7.40 -17.29
N ASP A 616 1.60 -8.14 -16.21
CA ASP A 616 2.09 -7.79 -14.88
C ASP A 616 3.14 -8.75 -14.30
N VAL A 617 3.36 -9.93 -14.88
CA VAL A 617 4.27 -10.93 -14.29
C VAL A 617 5.20 -11.61 -15.27
N CYS A 618 4.64 -12.20 -16.33
CA CYS A 618 5.44 -12.82 -17.39
C CYS A 618 5.94 -11.76 -18.37
N ILE A 619 7.00 -12.06 -19.12
CA ILE A 619 7.43 -11.18 -20.22
C ILE A 619 6.53 -11.39 -21.43
N VAL A 620 6.19 -12.64 -21.72
CA VAL A 620 5.28 -12.99 -22.81
C VAL A 620 3.86 -13.12 -22.23
N PRO A 621 2.86 -12.35 -22.73
CA PRO A 621 1.48 -12.45 -22.24
C PRO A 621 0.94 -13.89 -22.33
N LEU A 622 0.09 -14.31 -21.39
CA LEU A 622 -0.41 -15.70 -21.33
C LEU A 622 -1.33 -16.04 -22.51
N GLU A 623 -1.94 -15.03 -23.10
CA GLU A 623 -2.92 -15.08 -24.19
C GLU A 623 -2.27 -15.23 -25.57
N TYR A 624 -0.94 -15.12 -25.65
CA TYR A 624 -0.22 -15.19 -26.90
C TYR A 624 -0.01 -16.65 -27.31
N ASP A 625 -0.48 -16.97 -28.50
CA ASP A 625 -0.36 -18.29 -29.11
C ASP A 625 1.05 -18.49 -29.69
N VAL A 626 2.01 -18.77 -28.80
CA VAL A 626 3.40 -19.03 -29.14
C VAL A 626 3.85 -20.42 -28.68
N PRO A 627 4.65 -21.16 -29.48
CA PRO A 627 5.23 -22.42 -29.05
C PRO A 627 6.02 -22.29 -27.75
N LEU A 628 5.96 -23.30 -26.88
CA LEU A 628 6.58 -23.25 -25.56
C LEU A 628 8.10 -22.98 -25.62
N SER A 629 8.81 -23.63 -26.54
CA SER A 629 10.24 -23.39 -26.76
C SER A 629 10.54 -21.92 -27.08
N LYS A 630 9.70 -21.30 -27.93
CA LYS A 630 9.86 -19.89 -28.30
C LYS A 630 9.55 -18.96 -27.13
N ARG A 631 8.51 -19.26 -26.33
CA ARG A 631 8.19 -18.54 -25.10
C ARG A 631 9.40 -18.57 -24.15
N LEU A 632 9.91 -19.76 -23.85
CA LEU A 632 11.06 -19.94 -22.94
C LEU A 632 12.31 -19.22 -23.43
N GLU A 633 12.58 -19.22 -24.75
CA GLU A 633 13.68 -18.46 -25.35
C GLU A 633 13.55 -16.95 -25.09
N ILE A 634 12.35 -16.38 -25.24
CA ILE A 634 12.10 -14.95 -25.00
C ILE A 634 12.20 -14.64 -23.50
N GLU A 635 11.57 -15.45 -22.66
CA GLU A 635 11.60 -15.32 -21.20
C GLU A 635 13.04 -15.38 -20.66
N GLU A 636 13.89 -16.28 -21.17
CA GLU A 636 15.31 -16.35 -20.79
C GLU A 636 16.11 -15.14 -21.29
N LYS A 637 15.97 -14.77 -22.57
CA LYS A 637 16.72 -13.67 -23.18
C LYS A 637 16.42 -12.32 -22.55
N VAL A 638 15.14 -12.03 -22.29
CA VAL A 638 14.71 -10.77 -21.67
C VAL A 638 14.85 -10.85 -20.16
N GLY A 639 14.49 -11.99 -19.54
CA GLY A 639 14.52 -12.18 -18.09
C GLY A 639 15.92 -12.23 -17.49
N SER A 640 16.94 -12.59 -18.26
CA SER A 640 18.35 -12.47 -17.83
C SER A 640 18.78 -11.03 -17.52
N ILE A 641 18.09 -10.03 -18.09
CA ILE A 641 18.31 -8.60 -17.81
C ILE A 641 17.58 -8.16 -16.53
N MET A 642 16.46 -8.83 -16.22
CA MET A 642 15.62 -8.60 -15.04
C MET A 642 16.23 -9.31 -13.81
N ASN A 643 17.29 -8.71 -13.28
CA ASN A 643 18.15 -9.36 -12.30
C ASN A 643 17.46 -9.70 -10.95
N TYR A 644 16.31 -9.12 -10.61
CA TYR A 644 15.60 -9.39 -9.34
C TYR A 644 14.31 -10.19 -9.50
N GLY A 645 14.01 -10.69 -10.70
CA GLY A 645 12.96 -11.70 -10.88
C GLY A 645 12.18 -11.56 -12.18
N THR A 646 11.80 -12.73 -12.69
CA THR A 646 10.73 -12.92 -13.68
C THR A 646 10.08 -14.25 -13.32
N LEU A 647 8.79 -14.39 -13.58
CA LEU A 647 8.10 -15.66 -13.35
C LEU A 647 7.36 -16.08 -14.62
N PRO A 648 8.00 -16.85 -15.51
CA PRO A 648 7.31 -17.54 -16.59
C PRO A 648 6.27 -18.50 -16.01
N VAL A 649 5.01 -18.30 -16.41
CA VAL A 649 3.89 -19.18 -16.07
C VAL A 649 3.56 -20.01 -17.30
N ILE A 650 3.58 -21.33 -17.14
CA ILE A 650 3.22 -22.31 -18.16
C ILE A 650 1.84 -22.86 -17.79
N GLU A 651 0.78 -22.42 -18.48
CA GLU A 651 -0.55 -22.98 -18.26
C GLU A 651 -0.66 -24.36 -18.92
N VAL A 652 -1.11 -25.36 -18.16
CA VAL A 652 -1.09 -26.77 -18.55
C VAL A 652 -2.51 -27.31 -18.63
N ASN A 653 -2.78 -28.11 -19.65
CA ASN A 653 -3.98 -28.94 -19.71
C ASN A 653 -3.80 -30.16 -18.79
N SER A 654 -4.41 -30.11 -17.61
CA SER A 654 -4.35 -31.17 -16.59
C SER A 654 -5.03 -32.48 -17.02
N ASP A 655 -5.97 -32.44 -17.97
CA ASP A 655 -6.65 -33.65 -18.47
C ASP A 655 -5.74 -34.50 -19.37
N GLU A 656 -4.77 -33.86 -20.03
CA GLU A 656 -3.86 -34.53 -20.97
C GLU A 656 -2.45 -34.74 -20.40
N THR A 657 -2.07 -34.00 -19.36
CA THR A 657 -0.67 -33.95 -18.89
C THR A 657 -0.51 -34.64 -17.54
N ASP A 658 0.35 -35.66 -17.47
CA ASP A 658 0.70 -36.35 -16.22
C ASP A 658 1.99 -35.81 -15.58
N CYS A 659 2.31 -36.31 -14.38
CA CYS A 659 3.51 -35.88 -13.65
C CYS A 659 4.82 -36.30 -14.33
N GLU A 660 4.82 -37.40 -15.08
CA GLU A 660 5.99 -37.86 -15.83
C GLU A 660 6.30 -36.89 -17.00
N MET A 661 5.27 -36.43 -17.71
CA MET A 661 5.39 -35.44 -18.77
C MET A 661 5.90 -34.10 -18.23
N LEU A 662 5.35 -33.63 -17.11
CA LEU A 662 5.82 -32.39 -16.46
C LEU A 662 7.26 -32.52 -15.97
N PHE A 663 7.63 -33.67 -15.40
CA PHE A 663 9.00 -33.94 -14.98
C PHE A 663 9.99 -33.89 -16.15
N LYS A 664 9.69 -34.58 -17.26
CA LYS A 664 10.52 -34.53 -18.47
C LYS A 664 10.60 -33.12 -19.06
N THR A 665 9.50 -32.37 -19.04
CA THR A 665 9.48 -30.97 -19.49
C THR A 665 10.36 -30.10 -18.58
N THR A 666 10.31 -30.32 -17.27
CA THR A 666 11.20 -29.67 -16.30
C THR A 666 12.67 -29.97 -16.60
N LEU A 667 13.03 -31.23 -16.88
CA LEU A 667 14.39 -31.60 -17.31
C LEU A 667 14.83 -30.87 -18.58
N TYR A 668 13.94 -30.77 -19.57
CA TYR A 668 14.19 -30.01 -20.79
C TYR A 668 14.49 -28.55 -20.47
N ILE A 669 13.64 -27.89 -19.68
CA ILE A 669 13.81 -26.48 -19.31
C ILE A 669 15.12 -26.26 -18.57
N LEU A 670 15.40 -27.06 -17.55
CA LEU A 670 16.61 -26.95 -16.74
C LEU A 670 17.90 -27.14 -17.58
N SER A 671 17.86 -28.04 -18.57
CA SER A 671 19.03 -28.35 -19.40
C SER A 671 19.26 -27.34 -20.54
N LYS A 672 18.18 -26.82 -21.16
CA LYS A 672 18.26 -25.92 -22.32
C LYS A 672 18.29 -24.44 -21.95
N HIS A 673 17.65 -24.05 -20.84
CA HIS A 673 17.46 -22.67 -20.43
C HIS A 673 18.15 -22.39 -19.09
N LYS A 674 19.48 -22.46 -19.07
CA LYS A 674 20.28 -22.32 -17.85
C LYS A 674 20.17 -20.93 -17.20
N GLN A 675 19.91 -19.88 -17.99
CA GLN A 675 19.77 -18.51 -17.48
C GLN A 675 18.33 -18.21 -17.03
N LEU A 676 17.37 -19.11 -17.30
CA LEU A 676 16.02 -19.02 -16.78
C LEU A 676 15.98 -19.51 -15.32
N ARG A 677 16.16 -18.58 -14.38
CA ARG A 677 16.33 -18.87 -12.95
C ARG A 677 15.11 -19.49 -12.26
N CYS A 678 13.89 -19.25 -12.75
CA CYS A 678 12.71 -19.95 -12.24
C CYS A 678 11.56 -19.98 -13.23
N PHE A 679 10.60 -20.88 -13.01
CA PHE A 679 9.32 -20.97 -13.74
C PHE A 679 8.28 -21.71 -12.90
N THR A 680 7.01 -21.70 -13.35
CA THR A 680 5.92 -22.43 -12.70
C THR A 680 4.96 -23.04 -13.72
N TYR A 681 4.37 -24.18 -13.38
CA TYR A 681 3.20 -24.71 -14.08
C TYR A 681 1.92 -24.26 -13.37
N SER A 682 0.89 -23.95 -14.13
CA SER A 682 -0.41 -23.55 -13.61
C SER A 682 -1.54 -24.35 -14.25
N THR A 683 -2.47 -24.79 -13.42
CA THR A 683 -3.76 -25.37 -13.83
C THR A 683 -4.87 -24.75 -12.99
N PHE A 684 -6.09 -24.77 -13.52
CA PHE A 684 -7.29 -24.54 -12.73
C PHE A 684 -7.62 -25.79 -11.90
N ILE A 685 -8.26 -25.57 -10.76
CA ILE A 685 -8.82 -26.64 -9.92
C ILE A 685 -10.24 -26.27 -9.50
N THR A 686 -11.05 -27.29 -9.22
CA THR A 686 -12.40 -27.12 -8.68
C THR A 686 -12.53 -27.84 -7.34
N TYR A 687 -12.93 -27.11 -6.31
CA TYR A 687 -13.19 -27.68 -4.98
C TYR A 687 -14.69 -27.76 -4.70
N CYS A 688 -15.15 -28.91 -4.24
CA CYS A 688 -16.53 -29.10 -3.80
C CYS A 688 -16.65 -29.09 -2.27
N ARG A 689 -17.35 -28.08 -1.73
CA ARG A 689 -17.57 -27.92 -0.28
C ARG A 689 -18.41 -29.03 0.35
N ARG A 690 -19.15 -29.80 -0.44
CA ARG A 690 -20.05 -30.86 0.05
C ARG A 690 -19.32 -32.18 0.27
N CYS A 691 -18.49 -32.58 -0.68
CA CYS A 691 -17.73 -33.84 -0.58
C CYS A 691 -16.29 -33.63 -0.10
N SER A 692 -15.87 -32.37 0.08
CA SER A 692 -14.53 -32.00 0.53
C SER A 692 -13.43 -32.61 -0.33
N GLU A 693 -13.57 -32.45 -1.65
CA GLU A 693 -12.61 -32.96 -2.63
C GLU A 693 -12.26 -31.88 -3.65
N VAL A 694 -10.99 -31.91 -4.07
CA VAL A 694 -10.43 -31.11 -5.16
C VAL A 694 -10.35 -31.96 -6.42
N PHE A 695 -10.79 -31.38 -7.52
CA PHE A 695 -10.76 -31.94 -8.86
C PHE A 695 -9.86 -31.05 -9.72
N GLU A 696 -9.01 -31.66 -10.54
CA GLU A 696 -8.23 -30.94 -11.54
C GLU A 696 -9.16 -30.34 -12.60
N GLY A 697 -8.83 -29.16 -13.12
CA GLY A 697 -9.58 -28.49 -14.16
C GLY A 697 -10.75 -27.62 -13.66
N TYR A 698 -11.47 -27.05 -14.63
CA TYR A 698 -12.59 -26.15 -14.42
C TYR A 698 -13.91 -26.90 -14.56
N TRP A 699 -14.65 -27.06 -13.46
CA TRP A 699 -15.93 -27.77 -13.45
C TRP A 699 -17.05 -26.87 -12.93
N ASP A 700 -18.14 -26.75 -13.71
CA ASP A 700 -19.36 -26.06 -13.29
C ASP A 700 -20.22 -26.91 -12.33
N ARG A 701 -19.93 -28.21 -12.24
CA ARG A 701 -20.65 -29.18 -11.43
C ARG A 701 -19.66 -30.16 -10.80
N CYS A 702 -19.86 -30.52 -9.53
CA CYS A 702 -18.99 -31.48 -8.88
C CYS A 702 -19.02 -32.84 -9.62
N PRO A 703 -17.87 -33.39 -10.04
CA PRO A 703 -17.81 -34.69 -10.73
C PRO A 703 -18.36 -35.85 -9.90
N LYS A 704 -18.22 -35.79 -8.56
CA LYS A 704 -18.64 -36.86 -7.64
C LYS A 704 -20.08 -36.72 -7.14
N CYS A 705 -20.45 -35.55 -6.60
CA CYS A 705 -21.76 -35.37 -5.96
C CYS A 705 -22.77 -34.61 -6.83
N HIS A 706 -22.36 -34.19 -8.03
CA HIS A 706 -23.23 -33.61 -9.04
C HIS A 706 -23.99 -32.34 -8.61
N ASN A 707 -23.49 -31.63 -7.60
CA ASN A 707 -24.05 -30.35 -7.15
C ASN A 707 -23.30 -29.18 -7.81
N VAL A 708 -24.05 -28.12 -8.17
CA VAL A 708 -23.57 -26.91 -8.85
C VAL A 708 -23.31 -25.76 -7.87
N THR A 709 -24.07 -25.65 -6.78
CA THR A 709 -23.95 -24.52 -5.84
C THR A 709 -22.83 -24.69 -4.81
N THR A 710 -22.27 -25.90 -4.72
CA THR A 710 -21.22 -26.26 -3.75
C THR A 710 -19.81 -26.19 -4.31
N VAL A 711 -19.65 -25.98 -5.63
CA VAL A 711 -18.34 -25.89 -6.27
C VAL A 711 -17.78 -24.48 -6.21
N VAL A 712 -16.46 -24.38 -6.11
CA VAL A 712 -15.71 -23.13 -6.26
C VAL A 712 -14.51 -23.44 -7.14
N GLN A 713 -14.34 -22.67 -8.22
CA GLN A 713 -13.18 -22.77 -9.09
C GLN A 713 -12.06 -21.86 -8.59
N TYR A 714 -10.83 -22.36 -8.66
CA TYR A 714 -9.62 -21.66 -8.28
C TYR A 714 -8.64 -21.65 -9.44
N GLY A 715 -7.85 -20.59 -9.51
CA GLY A 715 -6.69 -20.53 -10.37
C GLY A 715 -5.53 -19.86 -9.63
N ARG A 716 -4.37 -19.89 -10.27
CA ARG A 716 -3.19 -19.16 -9.82
C ARG A 716 -3.22 -17.71 -10.30
N THR A 717 -3.21 -16.79 -9.35
CA THR A 717 -2.61 -15.46 -9.52
C THR A 717 -1.13 -15.54 -9.15
N PRO A 718 -0.28 -14.58 -9.53
CA PRO A 718 1.18 -14.73 -9.45
C PRO A 718 1.73 -15.39 -8.18
N SER A 719 1.17 -15.04 -7.02
CA SER A 719 1.60 -15.48 -5.69
C SER A 719 0.64 -16.38 -4.93
N LEU A 720 -0.60 -16.53 -5.40
CA LEU A 720 -1.65 -17.18 -4.62
C LEU A 720 -2.56 -17.98 -5.56
N VAL A 721 -2.96 -19.15 -5.10
CA VAL A 721 -4.15 -19.80 -5.64
C VAL A 721 -5.34 -19.21 -4.89
N LYS A 722 -6.27 -18.60 -5.62
CA LYS A 722 -7.45 -17.96 -5.01
C LYS A 722 -8.69 -18.22 -5.86
N PRO A 723 -9.90 -18.14 -5.28
CA PRO A 723 -11.12 -18.34 -6.04
C PRO A 723 -11.19 -17.39 -7.23
N ILE A 724 -11.61 -17.89 -8.39
CA ILE A 724 -11.67 -17.08 -9.63
C ILE A 724 -12.57 -15.86 -9.43
N TYR A 725 -13.66 -15.95 -8.65
CA TYR A 725 -14.53 -14.81 -8.38
C TYR A 725 -13.84 -13.65 -7.62
N ARG A 726 -12.67 -13.87 -7.00
CA ARG A 726 -11.84 -12.84 -6.34
C ARG A 726 -10.78 -12.22 -7.27
N TRP A 727 -10.73 -12.63 -8.53
CA TRP A 727 -9.84 -12.04 -9.52
C TRP A 727 -10.44 -10.73 -10.06
N THR A 728 -9.58 -9.87 -10.60
CA THR A 728 -10.01 -8.64 -11.28
C THR A 728 -10.90 -8.98 -12.48
N LEU A 729 -11.72 -8.02 -12.93
CA LEU A 729 -12.63 -8.26 -14.06
C LEU A 729 -11.84 -8.61 -15.33
N GLU A 730 -10.76 -7.88 -15.54
CA GLU A 730 -9.84 -7.98 -16.67
C GLU A 730 -9.18 -9.36 -16.69
N LYS A 731 -8.64 -9.85 -15.57
CA LYS A 731 -8.02 -11.19 -15.52
C LYS A 731 -9.05 -12.30 -15.76
N ARG A 732 -10.26 -12.18 -15.21
CA ARG A 732 -11.33 -13.19 -15.43
C ARG A 732 -11.81 -13.25 -16.87
N ALA A 733 -12.00 -12.09 -17.50
CA ALA A 733 -12.50 -12.01 -18.86
C ALA A 733 -11.52 -12.62 -19.88
N ASN A 734 -10.22 -12.58 -19.58
CA ASN A 734 -9.17 -13.09 -20.46
C ASN A 734 -8.80 -14.56 -20.23
N ILE A 735 -9.31 -15.24 -19.20
CA ILE A 735 -9.06 -16.69 -18.96
C ILE A 735 -9.29 -17.55 -20.22
N PRO A 736 -10.40 -17.41 -20.97
CA PRO A 736 -10.66 -18.24 -22.15
C PRO A 736 -9.71 -17.99 -23.32
N LEU A 737 -8.91 -16.91 -23.27
CA LEU A 737 -7.97 -16.51 -24.31
C LEU A 737 -6.56 -17.01 -24.04
N ARG A 738 -6.28 -17.53 -22.85
CA ARG A 738 -4.94 -17.97 -22.46
C ARG A 738 -4.51 -19.21 -23.24
N ARG A 739 -3.22 -19.24 -23.60
CA ARG A 739 -2.60 -20.39 -24.25
C ARG A 739 -2.35 -21.48 -23.21
N ILE A 740 -3.11 -22.56 -23.33
CA ILE A 740 -2.94 -23.77 -22.54
C ILE A 740 -2.07 -24.75 -23.33
N TYR A 741 -0.95 -25.17 -22.74
CA TYR A 741 -0.04 -26.15 -23.31
C TYR A 741 -0.49 -27.58 -23.01
N SER A 742 -0.35 -28.44 -24.00
CA SER A 742 -0.83 -29.83 -24.02
C SER A 742 0.29 -30.81 -24.31
N VAL A 743 -0.01 -32.11 -24.33
CA VAL A 743 0.94 -33.17 -24.70
C VAL A 743 1.62 -32.88 -26.05
N LYS A 744 0.88 -32.36 -27.03
CA LYS A 744 1.41 -32.01 -28.36
C LYS A 744 2.50 -30.93 -28.32
N ASP A 745 2.47 -30.08 -27.31
CA ASP A 745 3.47 -29.04 -27.11
C ASP A 745 4.71 -29.56 -26.35
N PHE A 746 4.52 -30.55 -25.45
CA PHE A 746 5.58 -31.11 -24.61
C PHE A 746 6.36 -32.26 -25.26
N GLU A 747 5.69 -33.14 -26.01
CA GLU A 747 6.31 -34.29 -26.67
C GLU A 747 7.52 -33.92 -27.54
N PRO A 748 7.47 -32.89 -28.42
CA PRO A 748 8.61 -32.54 -29.26
C PRO A 748 9.83 -32.05 -28.49
N LEU A 749 9.61 -31.51 -27.27
CA LEU A 749 10.68 -31.01 -26.41
C LEU A 749 11.34 -32.15 -25.65
N THR A 750 10.52 -33.06 -25.13
CA THR A 750 10.96 -34.14 -24.26
C THR A 750 11.49 -35.35 -25.01
N SER A 751 11.08 -35.57 -26.27
CA SER A 751 11.67 -36.60 -27.14
C SER A 751 13.15 -36.38 -27.45
N THR A 752 13.68 -35.17 -27.18
CA THR A 752 15.11 -34.84 -27.35
C THR A 752 15.96 -35.17 -26.13
N LEU A 753 15.34 -35.57 -25.01
CA LEU A 753 16.02 -36.03 -23.79
C LEU A 753 16.27 -37.53 -23.92
N SER A 754 17.45 -37.89 -24.43
CA SER A 754 17.96 -39.27 -24.46
C SER A 754 18.56 -39.68 -23.12
#